data_AF-A0A562MZ29-F1
#
_entry.id   AF-A0A562MZ29-F1
#
_cell.length_a   1.000
_cell.length_b   1.000
_cell.length_c   1.000
_cell.angle_alpha   90.00
_cell.angle_beta   90.00
_cell.angle_gamma   90.00
#
_symmetry.space_group_name_H-M   'P 1'
#
loop_
_entity.id
_entity.type
_entity.pdbx_description
1 polymer ?
#
loop_
_entity_poly.entity_id
_entity_poly.type
_entity_poly.pdbx_seq_one_letter_code
_entity_poly.pdbx_strand_id
1 'polypeptide(L)'
;MDENKSYMTHTLFRVEQDNHHIITIHPLSTAAPEQLDIIDYLTQFVDLVTFILEQEDTIGVVYSCPIQDKEIEYTQLFEQFSSSRSRPSDLYKLTSKVLHWETFKKPIVSIISDNCTAIALATMLWSNCRIASEKLQFGFPESKYGLFTAFGTTIYLPALIGTENALNLLTKSKLLSSEEAYKLGLINELAQKPSDSLSLAINWILNLPTTNAGHHTEQTDELNPEAILAIQKKARGLYPGTNAVIELLRKNPSSTAVEASEREAILYLEVFNCPEPLSMVRTLHYAVKLAKSPDRIKHLDNYKLNKIGVLGAGMMGSGIAYEAARAGIEVALKDVTLPQAERGKAYSSHVCEKSLALGAMNPSQREQLLARIKPTDQVDDLNGSDCIIEAVFEDFHLKAEVTKESLPYLNQNGFFATNTTSLPITELAKASNDPKKFIGMHFFSPVDRMPLVEIICGKQTEQKTLEKALITALRLNKIPIVVQDGPGFFTSRIFFNYLLEGITMVLEGISPTLVEEEAMAAGFAVGPLAVLDEISLELMLHVYDQLPGLHASQKRAYTYLKGMVDQERKGKKSGAGFYDYDVETKKKTIWKNPVIASAKENVTPSIIRKRLLHVMALDSYRCLAEGVLNQPIDGDIGSILGVGYASYTGGVFGHIDRTTLPTFIAECEDFQAKGEQWDIPESLRELAKKNFKFYSDFDSNWR
;
A
#
# COMPACT_ATOMS: atom_id res chain seq x y z
N MET A 1 -32.38 -26.44 25.88
CA MET A 1 -31.60 -27.22 26.85
C MET A 1 -30.84 -28.21 26.03
N ASP A 2 -29.60 -27.88 25.65
CA ASP A 2 -28.70 -28.84 25.04
C ASP A 2 -27.37 -28.68 25.78
N GLU A 3 -27.12 -29.60 26.70
CA GLU A 3 -25.85 -29.70 27.41
C GLU A 3 -24.84 -30.30 26.44
N ASN A 4 -24.13 -29.45 25.69
CA ASN A 4 -22.88 -29.86 25.05
C ASN A 4 -21.97 -30.45 26.15
N LYS A 5 -21.66 -31.74 26.04
CA LYS A 5 -20.78 -32.40 27.01
C LYS A 5 -19.35 -32.34 26.51
N SER A 6 -18.41 -32.18 27.44
CA SER A 6 -16.98 -32.35 27.12
C SER A 6 -16.77 -33.71 26.49
N TYR A 7 -16.28 -33.72 25.24
CA TYR A 7 -16.03 -34.96 24.49
C TYR A 7 -14.68 -35.56 24.87
N MET A 8 -13.63 -34.75 24.77
CA MET A 8 -12.27 -35.15 25.13
C MET A 8 -11.45 -33.95 25.61
N THR A 9 -10.42 -34.24 26.41
CA THR A 9 -9.46 -33.22 26.83
C THR A 9 -8.39 -33.03 25.75
N HIS A 10 -8.26 -31.80 25.24
CA HIS A 10 -7.14 -31.41 24.38
C HIS A 10 -6.49 -30.15 24.95
N THR A 11 -5.18 -30.02 24.82
CA THR A 11 -4.40 -28.92 25.44
C THR A 11 -4.64 -27.57 24.77
N LEU A 12 -4.96 -27.58 23.47
CA LEU A 12 -5.14 -26.36 22.65
C LEU A 12 -6.60 -26.09 22.25
N PHE A 13 -7.48 -27.09 22.33
CA PHE A 13 -8.83 -27.00 21.76
C PHE A 13 -9.87 -27.52 22.76
N ARG A 14 -10.99 -26.83 22.84
CA ARG A 14 -12.19 -27.29 23.53
C ARG A 14 -12.97 -28.16 22.56
N VAL A 15 -13.26 -29.38 22.97
CA VAL A 15 -13.96 -30.36 22.13
C VAL A 15 -15.23 -30.79 22.86
N GLU A 16 -16.36 -30.49 22.24
CA GLU A 16 -17.69 -30.74 22.79
C GLU A 16 -18.49 -31.63 21.84
N GLN A 17 -19.32 -32.50 22.41
CA GLN A 17 -20.24 -33.34 21.66
C GLN A 17 -21.68 -32.95 22.00
N ASP A 18 -22.51 -32.80 20.97
CA ASP A 18 -23.94 -32.59 21.12
C ASP A 18 -24.72 -33.91 21.18
N ASN A 19 -26.04 -33.82 21.34
CA ASN A 19 -26.92 -34.99 21.43
C ASN A 19 -27.05 -35.78 20.11
N HIS A 20 -26.57 -35.25 18.98
CA HIS A 20 -26.59 -35.88 17.66
C HIS A 20 -25.24 -36.48 17.26
N HIS A 21 -24.29 -36.58 18.20
CA HIS A 21 -22.90 -37.00 17.91
C HIS A 21 -22.20 -36.08 16.89
N ILE A 22 -22.54 -34.80 16.89
CA ILE A 22 -21.81 -33.75 16.17
C ILE A 22 -20.76 -33.18 17.11
N ILE A 23 -19.52 -33.12 16.65
CA ILE A 23 -18.38 -32.67 17.46
C ILE A 23 -18.06 -31.21 17.12
N THR A 24 -18.05 -30.36 18.14
CA THR A 24 -17.72 -28.94 18.01
C THR A 24 -16.33 -28.66 18.58
N ILE A 25 -15.48 -27.99 17.80
CA ILE A 25 -14.09 -27.68 18.13
C ILE A 25 -13.87 -26.16 18.16
N HIS A 26 -13.37 -25.66 19.28
CA HIS A 26 -13.01 -24.25 19.44
C HIS A 26 -11.60 -24.12 20.02
N PRO A 27 -10.80 -23.11 19.63
CA PRO A 27 -9.51 -22.90 20.27
C PRO A 27 -9.71 -22.44 21.73
N LEU A 28 -8.92 -22.99 22.65
CA LEU A 28 -9.00 -22.66 24.08
C LEU A 28 -8.39 -21.29 24.36
N SER A 29 -9.14 -20.34 24.91
CA SER A 29 -8.63 -19.01 25.24
C SER A 29 -7.47 -19.00 26.25
N THR A 30 -7.28 -20.09 26.99
CA THR A 30 -6.17 -20.29 27.94
C THR A 30 -4.97 -21.02 27.34
N ALA A 31 -5.06 -21.47 26.08
CA ALA A 31 -3.92 -22.05 25.40
C ALA A 31 -2.84 -20.97 25.26
N ALA A 32 -1.57 -21.34 25.46
CA ALA A 32 -0.42 -20.51 25.17
C ALA A 32 0.22 -20.99 23.85
N PRO A 33 -0.37 -20.66 22.68
CA PRO A 33 0.12 -21.12 21.38
C PRO A 33 1.52 -20.58 21.06
N GLU A 34 1.98 -19.54 21.76
CA GLU A 34 3.29 -18.87 21.58
C GLU A 34 4.52 -19.80 21.61
N GLN A 35 4.36 -21.05 22.06
CA GLN A 35 5.45 -22.05 22.08
C GLN A 35 5.55 -22.90 20.81
N LEU A 36 4.53 -22.90 19.94
CA LEU A 36 4.47 -23.70 18.72
C LEU A 36 4.51 -22.80 17.50
N ASP A 37 5.22 -23.25 16.46
CA ASP A 37 5.15 -22.59 15.16
C ASP A 37 3.79 -22.87 14.48
N ILE A 38 3.46 -22.13 13.41
CA ILE A 38 2.12 -22.20 12.82
C ILE A 38 1.81 -23.58 12.22
N ILE A 39 2.82 -24.28 11.69
CA ILE A 39 2.64 -25.62 11.12
C ILE A 39 2.39 -26.62 12.22
N ASP A 40 3.18 -26.59 13.30
CA ASP A 40 3.00 -27.49 14.43
C ASP A 40 1.65 -27.28 15.09
N TYR A 41 1.25 -26.02 15.32
CA TYR A 41 -0.05 -25.68 15.88
C TYR A 41 -1.20 -26.19 15.01
N LEU A 42 -1.16 -25.92 13.70
CA LEU A 42 -2.19 -26.39 12.78
C LEU A 42 -2.15 -27.91 12.58
N THR A 43 -0.99 -28.56 12.73
CA THR A 43 -0.89 -30.02 12.72
C THR A 43 -1.65 -30.63 13.89
N GLN A 44 -1.56 -30.05 15.10
CA GLN A 44 -2.36 -30.52 16.24
C GLN A 44 -3.87 -30.42 15.96
N PHE A 45 -4.30 -29.32 15.34
CA PHE A 45 -5.70 -29.16 14.92
C PHE A 45 -6.11 -30.20 13.88
N VAL A 46 -5.29 -30.37 12.84
CA VAL A 46 -5.59 -31.30 11.74
C VAL A 46 -5.61 -32.74 12.23
N ASP A 47 -4.71 -33.13 13.13
CA ASP A 47 -4.67 -34.46 13.74
C ASP A 47 -5.89 -34.71 14.62
N LEU A 48 -6.31 -33.73 15.40
CA LEU A 48 -7.53 -33.80 16.21
C LEU A 48 -8.78 -34.01 15.34
N VAL A 49 -8.95 -33.21 14.28
CA VAL A 49 -10.09 -33.34 13.37
C VAL A 49 -10.06 -34.68 12.65
N THR A 50 -8.88 -35.12 12.18
CA THR A 50 -8.71 -36.43 11.53
C THR A 50 -9.14 -37.56 12.46
N PHE A 51 -8.66 -37.55 13.70
CA PHE A 51 -9.03 -38.53 14.72
C PHE A 51 -10.55 -38.58 14.97
N ILE A 52 -11.21 -37.42 15.01
CA ILE A 52 -12.67 -37.32 15.19
C ILE A 52 -13.42 -37.87 13.97
N LEU A 53 -12.95 -37.59 12.76
CA LEU A 53 -13.53 -38.10 11.52
C LEU A 53 -13.38 -39.61 11.37
N GLU A 54 -12.36 -40.22 11.98
CA GLU A 54 -12.18 -41.67 12.03
C GLU A 54 -13.21 -42.40 12.92
N GLN A 55 -13.80 -41.73 13.93
CA GLN A 55 -14.73 -42.38 14.86
C GLN A 55 -16.08 -42.68 14.21
N GLU A 56 -16.52 -43.95 14.20
CA GLU A 56 -17.73 -44.39 13.50
C GLU A 56 -19.02 -43.67 13.93
N ASP A 57 -19.11 -43.24 15.19
CA ASP A 57 -20.29 -42.59 15.75
C ASP A 57 -20.36 -41.07 15.45
N THR A 58 -19.26 -40.45 15.01
CA THR A 58 -19.25 -39.04 14.61
C THR A 58 -20.13 -38.83 13.38
N ILE A 59 -21.17 -38.00 13.52
CA ILE A 59 -22.06 -37.61 12.42
C ILE A 59 -21.48 -36.43 11.61
N GLY A 60 -20.76 -35.52 12.25
CA GLY A 60 -20.15 -34.37 11.59
C GLY A 60 -19.30 -33.54 12.54
N VAL A 61 -18.55 -32.59 11.97
CA VAL A 61 -17.64 -31.70 12.72
C VAL A 61 -18.02 -30.25 12.46
N VAL A 62 -18.08 -29.46 13.53
CA VAL A 62 -18.17 -27.99 13.48
C VAL A 62 -16.91 -27.42 14.10
N TYR A 63 -16.26 -26.44 13.46
CA TYR A 63 -15.14 -25.73 14.09
C TYR A 63 -15.17 -24.22 13.88
N SER A 64 -14.72 -23.44 14.86
CA SER A 64 -14.36 -22.04 14.64
C SER A 64 -12.90 -21.92 14.19
N CYS A 65 -12.52 -20.78 13.61
CA CYS A 65 -11.14 -20.55 13.17
C CYS A 65 -10.11 -21.04 14.20
N PRO A 66 -9.20 -21.97 13.82
CA PRO A 66 -8.25 -22.54 14.77
C PRO A 66 -7.20 -21.52 15.19
N ILE A 67 -6.89 -20.52 14.37
CA ILE A 67 -5.91 -19.48 14.69
C ILE A 67 -6.56 -18.42 15.59
N GLN A 68 -6.00 -18.23 16.79
CA GLN A 68 -6.51 -17.27 17.77
C GLN A 68 -6.01 -15.85 17.53
N ASP A 69 -4.76 -15.70 17.10
CA ASP A 69 -4.17 -14.39 16.85
C ASP A 69 -4.75 -13.78 15.58
N LYS A 70 -5.30 -12.57 15.74
CA LYS A 70 -6.02 -11.85 14.68
C LYS A 70 -5.07 -11.17 13.69
N GLU A 71 -3.81 -10.97 14.07
CA GLU A 71 -2.77 -10.41 13.22
C GLU A 71 -1.67 -11.43 12.98
N ILE A 72 -1.23 -11.53 11.72
CA ILE A 72 -0.12 -12.41 11.35
C ILE A 72 1.20 -11.73 11.69
N GLU A 73 1.98 -12.37 12.56
CA GLU A 73 3.37 -12.00 12.83
C GLU A 73 4.28 -12.55 11.72
N TYR A 74 4.43 -11.79 10.65
CA TYR A 74 5.27 -12.18 9.50
C TYR A 74 6.74 -12.43 9.89
N THR A 75 7.24 -11.83 10.97
CA THR A 75 8.61 -12.04 11.49
C THR A 75 8.80 -13.51 11.87
N GLN A 76 7.84 -14.08 12.60
CA GLN A 76 7.84 -15.49 12.97
C GLN A 76 7.70 -16.39 11.73
N LEU A 77 6.89 -16.00 10.74
CA LEU A 77 6.80 -16.74 9.48
C LEU A 77 8.12 -16.74 8.71
N PHE A 78 8.81 -15.60 8.60
CA PHE A 78 10.15 -15.55 8.00
C PHE A 78 11.12 -16.41 8.79
N GLU A 79 11.18 -16.28 10.11
CA GLU A 79 12.01 -17.14 10.94
C GLU A 79 11.72 -18.63 10.73
N GLN A 80 10.46 -19.02 10.58
CA GLN A 80 10.09 -20.41 10.34
C GLN A 80 10.49 -20.91 8.94
N PHE A 81 10.13 -20.16 7.91
CA PHE A 81 10.20 -20.62 6.52
C PHE A 81 11.51 -20.28 5.80
N SER A 82 12.20 -19.20 6.17
CA SER A 82 13.49 -18.83 5.57
C SER A 82 14.69 -19.45 6.29
N SER A 83 14.59 -19.76 7.59
CA SER A 83 15.70 -20.37 8.35
C SER A 83 15.81 -21.90 8.20
N SER A 84 15.00 -22.51 7.32
CA SER A 84 14.89 -23.96 7.14
C SER A 84 14.40 -24.73 8.39
N ARG A 85 13.78 -24.06 9.37
CA ARG A 85 13.11 -24.72 10.50
C ARG A 85 11.96 -25.61 10.04
N SER A 86 11.21 -25.18 9.03
CA SER A 86 10.23 -26.01 8.34
C SER A 86 10.71 -26.39 6.94
N ARG A 87 10.36 -27.60 6.50
CA ARG A 87 10.60 -28.09 5.13
C ARG A 87 9.28 -28.07 4.34
N PRO A 88 9.33 -28.09 3.00
CA PRO A 88 8.11 -28.18 2.19
C PRO A 88 7.27 -29.41 2.57
N SER A 89 7.93 -30.50 2.96
CA SER A 89 7.28 -31.74 3.36
C SER A 89 6.43 -31.61 4.63
N ASP A 90 6.71 -30.66 5.52
CA ASP A 90 5.97 -30.48 6.76
C ASP A 90 4.60 -29.82 6.45
N LEU A 91 4.58 -28.76 5.62
CA LEU A 91 3.35 -28.14 5.11
C LEU A 91 2.56 -29.10 4.20
N TYR A 92 3.24 -29.81 3.29
CA TYR A 92 2.62 -30.79 2.41
C TYR A 92 1.91 -31.93 3.17
N LYS A 93 2.52 -32.44 4.25
CA LYS A 93 1.90 -33.48 5.09
C LYS A 93 0.62 -32.98 5.74
N LEU A 94 0.64 -31.75 6.25
CA LEU A 94 -0.52 -31.10 6.85
C LEU A 94 -1.65 -30.98 5.81
N THR A 95 -1.37 -30.40 4.64
CA THR A 95 -2.40 -30.22 3.60
C THR A 95 -2.90 -31.53 3.02
N SER A 96 -2.04 -32.55 2.91
CA SER A 96 -2.42 -33.89 2.44
C SER A 96 -3.40 -34.58 3.40
N LYS A 97 -3.23 -34.43 4.72
CA LYS A 97 -4.18 -34.93 5.72
C LYS A 97 -5.54 -34.25 5.59
N VAL A 98 -5.55 -32.94 5.37
CA VAL A 98 -6.80 -32.20 5.15
C VAL A 98 -7.49 -32.67 3.86
N LEU A 99 -6.75 -32.85 2.76
CA LEU A 99 -7.31 -33.39 1.52
C LEU A 99 -7.90 -34.80 1.72
N HIS A 100 -7.31 -35.60 2.60
CA HIS A 100 -7.82 -36.93 2.94
C HIS A 100 -9.17 -36.90 3.67
N TRP A 101 -9.57 -35.77 4.27
CA TRP A 101 -10.83 -35.66 5.00
C TRP A 101 -12.06 -35.98 4.13
N GLU A 102 -12.00 -35.68 2.83
CA GLU A 102 -13.07 -35.99 1.89
C GLU A 102 -13.40 -37.50 1.82
N THR A 103 -12.42 -38.37 2.13
CA THR A 103 -12.59 -39.82 2.07
C THR A 103 -13.46 -40.38 3.20
N PHE A 104 -13.57 -39.67 4.34
CA PHE A 104 -14.43 -40.06 5.46
C PHE A 104 -15.91 -39.83 5.18
N LYS A 105 -16.25 -39.01 4.18
CA LYS A 105 -17.63 -38.68 3.78
C LYS A 105 -18.50 -38.14 4.93
N LYS A 106 -17.88 -37.47 5.90
CA LYS A 106 -18.55 -36.79 7.02
C LYS A 106 -18.53 -35.28 6.81
N PRO A 107 -19.64 -34.57 7.03
CA PRO A 107 -19.71 -33.12 6.84
C PRO A 107 -18.88 -32.35 7.87
N ILE A 108 -18.22 -31.31 7.38
CA ILE A 108 -17.41 -30.38 8.16
C ILE A 108 -17.91 -28.96 7.90
N VAL A 109 -18.29 -28.26 8.96
CA VAL A 109 -18.76 -26.87 8.91
C VAL A 109 -17.83 -25.97 9.69
N SER A 110 -17.50 -24.80 9.14
CA SER A 110 -16.70 -23.81 9.83
C SER A 110 -17.50 -22.54 10.15
N ILE A 111 -17.28 -21.99 11.34
CA ILE A 111 -17.95 -20.78 11.84
C ILE A 111 -16.95 -19.63 11.91
N ILE A 112 -17.31 -18.50 11.28
CA ILE A 112 -16.49 -17.29 11.23
C ILE A 112 -17.21 -16.14 11.94
N SER A 113 -16.68 -15.75 13.09
CA SER A 113 -17.28 -14.72 13.97
C SER A 113 -16.53 -13.39 13.95
N ASP A 114 -15.37 -13.33 13.32
CA ASP A 114 -14.47 -12.18 13.28
C ASP A 114 -13.90 -12.01 11.86
N ASN A 115 -13.24 -10.87 11.58
CA ASN A 115 -12.50 -10.69 10.35
C ASN A 115 -11.51 -11.86 10.15
N CYS A 116 -11.51 -12.44 8.96
CA CYS A 116 -10.81 -13.68 8.69
C CYS A 116 -10.05 -13.55 7.36
N THR A 117 -8.74 -13.36 7.47
CA THR A 117 -7.86 -13.10 6.32
C THR A 117 -6.69 -14.07 6.30
N ALA A 118 -5.99 -14.15 5.17
CA ALA A 118 -4.72 -14.84 5.06
C ALA A 118 -4.81 -16.32 5.51
N ILE A 119 -3.86 -16.80 6.33
CA ILE A 119 -3.82 -18.20 6.80
C ILE A 119 -5.10 -18.57 7.55
N ALA A 120 -5.67 -17.64 8.35
CA ALA A 120 -6.92 -17.88 9.05
C ALA A 120 -8.04 -18.23 8.07
N LEU A 121 -8.18 -17.45 6.98
CA LEU A 121 -9.16 -17.77 5.94
C LEU A 121 -8.83 -19.08 5.22
N ALA A 122 -7.56 -19.36 4.93
CA ALA A 122 -7.13 -20.60 4.31
C ALA A 122 -7.60 -21.83 5.11
N THR A 123 -7.50 -21.79 6.44
CA THR A 123 -8.00 -22.88 7.29
C THR A 123 -9.51 -23.06 7.21
N MET A 124 -10.29 -21.99 7.02
CA MET A 124 -11.74 -22.10 6.88
C MET A 124 -12.17 -22.74 5.56
N LEU A 125 -11.32 -22.69 4.52
CA LEU A 125 -11.58 -23.33 3.23
C LEU A 125 -11.57 -24.85 3.30
N TRP A 126 -11.03 -25.45 4.37
CA TRP A 126 -10.98 -26.90 4.57
C TRP A 126 -12.35 -27.51 4.89
N SER A 127 -13.33 -26.67 5.25
CA SER A 127 -14.71 -27.09 5.54
C SER A 127 -15.56 -27.19 4.28
N ASN A 128 -16.58 -28.05 4.31
CA ASN A 128 -17.57 -28.15 3.23
C ASN A 128 -18.50 -26.93 3.21
N CYS A 129 -18.82 -26.38 4.39
CA CYS A 129 -19.69 -25.22 4.56
C CYS A 129 -19.05 -24.17 5.48
N ARG A 130 -19.14 -22.90 5.09
CA ARG A 130 -18.66 -21.73 5.86
C ARG A 130 -19.84 -20.85 6.24
N ILE A 131 -20.05 -20.64 7.54
CA ILE A 131 -21.08 -19.75 8.09
C ILE A 131 -20.39 -18.53 8.69
N ALA A 132 -20.73 -17.33 8.24
CA ALA A 132 -20.11 -16.09 8.72
C ALA A 132 -21.11 -15.14 9.36
N SER A 133 -20.66 -14.35 10.32
CA SER A 133 -21.46 -13.22 10.84
C SER A 133 -21.56 -12.07 9.83
N GLU A 134 -22.57 -11.22 9.99
CA GLU A 134 -22.67 -9.98 9.21
C GLU A 134 -21.54 -9.00 9.53
N LYS A 135 -21.10 -8.23 8.52
CA LYS A 135 -20.10 -7.13 8.62
C LYS A 135 -18.67 -7.55 8.96
N LEU A 136 -18.21 -8.66 8.40
CA LEU A 136 -16.82 -9.11 8.47
C LEU A 136 -16.07 -8.82 7.16
N GLN A 137 -14.75 -8.92 7.21
CA GLN A 137 -13.85 -8.80 6.08
C GLN A 137 -13.09 -10.11 5.81
N PHE A 138 -12.97 -10.48 4.53
CA PHE A 138 -12.35 -11.71 4.05
C PHE A 138 -11.39 -11.45 2.90
N GLY A 139 -10.24 -12.11 2.87
CA GLY A 139 -9.34 -12.06 1.72
C GLY A 139 -7.89 -12.39 2.06
N PHE A 140 -7.02 -12.26 1.06
CA PHE A 140 -5.61 -12.63 1.13
C PHE A 140 -4.74 -11.39 0.82
N PRO A 141 -4.32 -10.62 1.84
CA PRO A 141 -3.55 -9.40 1.64
C PRO A 141 -2.09 -9.63 1.20
N GLU A 142 -1.59 -10.87 1.26
CA GLU A 142 -0.19 -11.27 1.12
C GLU A 142 0.49 -10.73 -0.14
N SER A 143 -0.24 -10.63 -1.27
CA SER A 143 0.34 -10.17 -2.53
C SER A 143 0.83 -8.71 -2.47
N LYS A 144 0.28 -7.89 -1.56
CA LYS A 144 0.78 -6.54 -1.28
C LYS A 144 2.22 -6.54 -0.77
N TYR A 145 2.63 -7.65 -0.16
CA TYR A 145 3.95 -7.84 0.44
C TYR A 145 4.85 -8.79 -0.37
N GLY A 146 4.47 -9.11 -1.61
CA GLY A 146 5.22 -10.06 -2.45
C GLY A 146 5.10 -11.52 -2.00
N LEU A 147 4.22 -11.80 -1.03
CA LEU A 147 3.91 -13.14 -0.53
C LEU A 147 2.64 -13.67 -1.23
N PHE A 148 2.30 -14.92 -0.95
CA PHE A 148 0.96 -15.48 -1.19
C PHE A 148 0.57 -16.34 0.00
N THR A 149 -0.69 -16.77 0.09
CA THR A 149 -1.14 -17.69 1.14
C THR A 149 -1.16 -19.11 0.61
N ALA A 150 -0.49 -20.04 1.30
CA ALA A 150 -0.54 -21.48 1.01
C ALA A 150 -1.65 -22.18 1.83
N PHE A 151 -1.38 -23.38 2.38
CA PHE A 151 -2.31 -24.16 3.21
C PHE A 151 -3.53 -24.69 2.43
N GLY A 152 -3.32 -25.07 1.18
CA GLY A 152 -4.35 -25.56 0.26
C GLY A 152 -5.16 -24.45 -0.40
N THR A 153 -4.80 -23.18 -0.19
CA THR A 153 -5.56 -22.04 -0.72
C THR A 153 -5.64 -22.09 -2.25
N THR A 154 -4.56 -22.46 -2.94
CA THR A 154 -4.58 -22.56 -4.42
C THR A 154 -5.31 -23.79 -4.94
N ILE A 155 -5.82 -24.65 -4.05
CA ILE A 155 -6.57 -25.87 -4.38
C ILE A 155 -8.06 -25.65 -4.08
N TYR A 156 -8.38 -25.27 -2.84
CA TYR A 156 -9.76 -25.11 -2.39
C TYR A 156 -10.42 -23.87 -2.99
N LEU A 157 -9.70 -22.74 -3.05
CA LEU A 157 -10.30 -21.48 -3.49
C LEU A 157 -10.80 -21.54 -4.95
N PRO A 158 -10.02 -22.04 -5.94
CA PRO A 158 -10.52 -22.20 -7.30
C PRO A 158 -11.74 -23.11 -7.40
N ALA A 159 -11.80 -24.19 -6.60
CA ALA A 159 -12.95 -25.10 -6.59
C ALA A 159 -14.22 -24.45 -6.02
N LEU A 160 -14.07 -23.48 -5.12
CA LEU A 160 -15.19 -22.78 -4.48
C LEU A 160 -15.74 -21.63 -5.33
N ILE A 161 -14.87 -20.80 -5.89
CA ILE A 161 -15.27 -19.52 -6.51
C ILE A 161 -14.85 -19.39 -7.97
N GLY A 162 -14.27 -20.44 -8.57
CA GLY A 162 -13.71 -20.43 -9.92
C GLY A 162 -12.27 -19.91 -9.97
N THR A 163 -11.48 -20.42 -10.92
CA THR A 163 -10.04 -20.14 -11.03
C THR A 163 -9.73 -18.65 -11.25
N GLU A 164 -10.53 -17.94 -12.06
CA GLU A 164 -10.31 -16.51 -12.32
C GLU A 164 -10.57 -15.64 -11.07
N ASN A 165 -11.63 -15.92 -10.32
CA ASN A 165 -11.92 -15.20 -9.08
C ASN A 165 -10.87 -15.51 -8.00
N ALA A 166 -10.42 -16.77 -7.91
CA ALA A 166 -9.33 -17.15 -7.02
C ALA A 166 -8.03 -16.41 -7.38
N LEU A 167 -7.65 -16.38 -8.65
CA LEU A 167 -6.50 -15.62 -9.13
C LEU A 167 -6.61 -14.14 -8.78
N ASN A 168 -7.79 -13.54 -8.99
CA ASN A 168 -8.04 -12.14 -8.65
C ASN A 168 -7.95 -11.88 -7.14
N LEU A 169 -8.53 -12.74 -6.31
CA LEU A 169 -8.56 -12.57 -4.86
C LEU A 169 -7.16 -12.75 -4.25
N LEU A 170 -6.36 -13.68 -4.77
CA LEU A 170 -5.00 -13.95 -4.31
C LEU A 170 -3.94 -12.94 -4.79
N THR A 171 -4.19 -12.22 -5.88
CA THR A 171 -3.18 -11.31 -6.46
C THR A 171 -3.49 -9.83 -6.28
N LYS A 172 -4.74 -9.44 -6.03
CA LYS A 172 -5.15 -8.01 -5.92
C LYS A 172 -5.18 -7.47 -4.50
N SER A 173 -4.99 -8.31 -3.48
CA SER A 173 -5.09 -7.93 -2.05
C SER A 173 -6.43 -7.27 -1.67
N LYS A 174 -7.51 -7.56 -2.41
CA LYS A 174 -8.84 -7.01 -2.12
C LYS A 174 -9.45 -7.77 -0.94
N LEU A 175 -9.97 -7.03 0.04
CA LEU A 175 -10.83 -7.58 1.07
C LEU A 175 -12.30 -7.50 0.62
N LEU A 176 -13.03 -8.59 0.81
CA LEU A 176 -14.45 -8.74 0.54
C LEU A 176 -15.22 -8.53 1.84
N SER A 177 -16.34 -7.82 1.77
CA SER A 177 -17.35 -7.80 2.84
C SER A 177 -18.08 -9.15 2.94
N SER A 178 -18.75 -9.42 4.08
CA SER A 178 -19.61 -10.62 4.23
C SER A 178 -20.59 -10.80 3.08
N GLU A 179 -21.22 -9.71 2.59
CA GLU A 179 -22.18 -9.77 1.49
C GLU A 179 -21.51 -10.12 0.15
N GLU A 180 -20.35 -9.53 -0.16
CA GLU A 180 -19.59 -9.86 -1.36
C GLU A 180 -19.10 -11.31 -1.32
N ALA A 181 -18.60 -11.76 -0.16
CA ALA A 181 -18.10 -13.11 0.03
C ALA A 181 -19.22 -14.16 -0.10
N TYR A 182 -20.42 -13.87 0.42
CA TYR A 182 -21.61 -14.70 0.23
C TYR A 182 -22.04 -14.78 -1.24
N LYS A 183 -22.16 -13.62 -1.92
CA LYS A 183 -22.51 -13.56 -3.35
C LYS A 183 -21.51 -14.28 -4.25
N LEU A 184 -20.24 -14.28 -3.87
CA LEU A 184 -19.16 -14.96 -4.61
C LEU A 184 -19.15 -16.47 -4.40
N GLY A 185 -19.84 -17.00 -3.37
CA GLY A 185 -19.78 -18.40 -2.98
C GLY A 185 -18.62 -18.75 -2.04
N LEU A 186 -17.83 -17.75 -1.62
CA LEU A 186 -16.78 -17.94 -0.60
C LEU A 186 -17.39 -18.28 0.76
N ILE A 187 -18.55 -17.70 1.09
CA ILE A 187 -19.33 -18.00 2.30
C ILE A 187 -20.66 -18.63 1.88
N ASN A 188 -21.07 -19.71 2.55
CA ASN A 188 -22.27 -20.45 2.23
C ASN A 188 -23.52 -19.87 2.89
N GLU A 189 -23.39 -19.31 4.09
CA GLU A 189 -24.52 -18.78 4.86
C GLU A 189 -24.09 -17.61 5.75
N LEU A 190 -24.98 -16.64 5.94
CA LEU A 190 -24.77 -15.48 6.81
C LEU A 190 -25.67 -15.58 8.05
N ALA A 191 -25.04 -15.63 9.21
CA ALA A 191 -25.73 -15.59 10.49
C ALA A 191 -26.07 -14.13 10.85
N GLN A 192 -27.35 -13.86 11.11
CA GLN A 192 -27.82 -12.54 11.54
C GLN A 192 -27.21 -12.13 12.89
N LYS A 193 -27.01 -13.10 13.79
CA LYS A 193 -26.33 -12.91 15.06
C LYS A 193 -25.25 -13.97 15.24
N PRO A 194 -24.11 -13.63 15.86
CA PRO A 194 -23.06 -14.61 16.16
C PRO A 194 -23.55 -15.83 16.98
N SER A 195 -24.58 -15.66 17.80
CA SER A 195 -25.20 -16.74 18.60
C SER A 195 -25.88 -17.81 17.76
N ASP A 196 -26.30 -17.48 16.54
CA ASP A 196 -27.14 -18.34 15.71
C ASP A 196 -26.27 -19.31 14.88
N SER A 197 -24.98 -18.99 14.70
CA SER A 197 -24.05 -19.73 13.82
C SER A 197 -23.93 -21.21 14.16
N LEU A 198 -23.90 -21.58 15.45
CA LEU A 198 -23.78 -22.99 15.87
C LEU A 198 -25.05 -23.78 15.53
N SER A 199 -26.22 -23.21 15.79
CA SER A 199 -27.50 -23.84 15.44
C SER A 199 -27.66 -24.00 13.93
N LEU A 200 -27.21 -23.02 13.14
CA LEU A 200 -27.19 -23.11 11.68
C LEU A 200 -26.23 -24.21 11.20
N ALA A 201 -25.03 -24.32 11.79
CA ALA A 201 -24.06 -25.35 11.45
C ALA A 201 -24.58 -26.77 11.72
N ILE A 202 -25.16 -26.98 12.90
CA ILE A 202 -25.78 -28.26 13.28
C ILE A 202 -26.93 -28.60 12.32
N ASN A 203 -27.80 -27.64 12.02
CA ASN A 203 -28.91 -27.84 11.08
C ASN A 203 -28.41 -28.20 9.68
N TRP A 204 -27.34 -27.57 9.20
CA TRP A 204 -26.73 -27.87 7.90
C TRP A 204 -26.19 -29.31 7.84
N ILE A 205 -25.56 -29.79 8.93
CA ILE A 205 -25.07 -31.17 9.04
C ILE A 205 -26.22 -32.19 9.03
N LEU A 206 -27.30 -31.93 9.78
CA LEU A 206 -28.43 -32.84 9.88
C LEU A 206 -29.27 -32.87 8.61
N ASN A 207 -29.37 -31.75 7.90
CA ASN A 207 -30.16 -31.58 6.69
C ASN A 207 -29.25 -31.29 5.49
N LEU A 208 -28.32 -32.21 5.23
CA LEU A 208 -27.41 -32.12 4.08
C LEU A 208 -28.21 -31.80 2.80
N PRO A 209 -27.93 -30.68 2.14
CA PRO A 209 -28.66 -30.35 0.93
C PRO A 209 -28.40 -31.43 -0.15
N THR A 210 -29.48 -31.92 -0.77
CA THR A 210 -29.46 -33.03 -1.74
C THR A 210 -28.77 -32.68 -3.06
N THR A 211 -28.59 -31.39 -3.31
CA THR A 211 -27.64 -30.82 -4.26
C THR A 211 -26.56 -30.13 -3.44
N ASN A 212 -25.29 -30.16 -3.87
CA ASN A 212 -24.28 -29.24 -3.35
C ASN A 212 -24.76 -27.81 -3.63
N ALA A 213 -25.61 -27.26 -2.77
CA ALA A 213 -26.23 -25.95 -2.88
C ALA A 213 -25.25 -24.85 -2.47
N GLY A 214 -23.97 -25.01 -2.81
CA GLY A 214 -23.15 -23.87 -3.10
C GLY A 214 -23.66 -23.32 -4.44
N HIS A 215 -23.73 -22.00 -4.57
CA HIS A 215 -23.72 -21.37 -5.88
C HIS A 215 -22.40 -21.74 -6.58
N HIS A 216 -22.26 -22.97 -7.06
CA HIS A 216 -21.37 -23.28 -8.15
C HIS A 216 -21.97 -22.53 -9.32
N THR A 217 -21.63 -21.25 -9.45
CA THR A 217 -21.69 -20.61 -10.76
C THR A 217 -21.00 -21.60 -11.69
N GLU A 218 -21.69 -22.01 -12.77
CA GLU A 218 -21.13 -22.70 -13.91
C GLU A 218 -20.05 -21.80 -14.53
N GLN A 219 -18.94 -21.62 -13.82
CA GLN A 219 -17.80 -20.85 -14.24
C GLN A 219 -16.84 -21.86 -14.84
N THR A 220 -16.48 -21.60 -16.08
CA THR A 220 -15.49 -22.38 -16.82
C THR A 220 -14.23 -22.51 -15.97
N ASP A 221 -13.86 -23.75 -15.65
CA ASP A 221 -12.63 -24.09 -14.92
C ASP A 221 -11.36 -23.62 -15.65
N GLU A 222 -11.48 -23.30 -16.95
CA GLU A 222 -10.41 -22.78 -17.79
C GLU A 222 -10.09 -21.32 -17.47
N LEU A 223 -8.87 -21.12 -16.98
CA LEU A 223 -8.32 -19.79 -16.68
C LEU A 223 -8.08 -19.02 -17.99
N ASN A 224 -8.77 -17.89 -18.17
CA ASN A 224 -8.62 -17.06 -19.35
C ASN A 224 -7.14 -16.59 -19.51
N PRO A 225 -6.47 -16.92 -20.64
CA PRO A 225 -5.09 -16.47 -20.89
C PRO A 225 -4.91 -14.96 -20.80
N GLU A 226 -5.94 -14.17 -21.15
CA GLU A 226 -5.91 -12.71 -21.06
C GLU A 226 -5.87 -12.22 -19.61
N ALA A 227 -6.59 -12.87 -18.70
CA ALA A 227 -6.59 -12.52 -17.27
C ALA A 227 -5.18 -12.74 -16.66
N ILE A 228 -4.55 -13.87 -17.02
CA ILE A 228 -3.18 -14.15 -16.62
C ILE A 228 -2.23 -13.11 -17.19
N LEU A 229 -2.33 -12.83 -18.49
CA LEU A 229 -1.46 -11.87 -19.17
C LEU A 229 -1.59 -10.47 -18.55
N ALA A 230 -2.81 -10.06 -18.16
CA ALA A 230 -3.04 -8.78 -17.50
C ALA A 230 -2.34 -8.70 -16.13
N ILE A 231 -2.42 -9.76 -15.32
CA ILE A 231 -1.75 -9.81 -14.02
C ILE A 231 -0.24 -9.89 -14.20
N GLN A 232 0.27 -10.71 -15.14
CA GLN A 232 1.70 -10.79 -15.44
C GLN A 232 2.25 -9.45 -15.92
N LYS A 233 1.53 -8.72 -16.79
CA LYS A 233 1.92 -7.38 -17.23
C LYS A 233 1.96 -6.37 -16.08
N LYS A 234 1.05 -6.50 -15.10
CA LYS A 234 1.02 -5.63 -13.92
C LYS A 234 2.13 -5.98 -12.92
N ALA A 235 2.35 -7.27 -12.68
CA ALA A 235 3.36 -7.78 -11.75
C ALA A 235 4.78 -7.67 -12.32
N ARG A 236 4.92 -7.71 -13.66
CA ARG A 236 6.19 -7.57 -14.39
C ARG A 236 7.25 -8.60 -14.00
N GLY A 237 6.82 -9.72 -13.41
CA GLY A 237 7.72 -10.72 -12.84
C GLY A 237 8.40 -10.32 -11.53
N LEU A 238 8.14 -9.13 -10.98
CA LEU A 238 8.86 -8.55 -9.83
C LEU A 238 8.36 -9.04 -8.46
N TYR A 239 7.23 -9.73 -8.40
CA TYR A 239 6.58 -10.14 -7.15
C TYR A 239 6.51 -11.66 -7.04
N PRO A 240 7.43 -12.30 -6.29
CA PRO A 240 7.54 -13.77 -6.22
C PRO A 240 6.22 -14.48 -5.89
N GLY A 241 5.48 -14.02 -4.88
CA GLY A 241 4.19 -14.62 -4.50
C GLY A 241 3.13 -14.54 -5.59
N THR A 242 3.06 -13.42 -6.32
CA THR A 242 2.14 -13.31 -7.47
C THR A 242 2.54 -14.28 -8.58
N ASN A 243 3.84 -14.43 -8.84
CA ASN A 243 4.33 -15.38 -9.85
C ASN A 243 4.01 -16.82 -9.46
N ALA A 244 4.18 -17.17 -8.17
CA ALA A 244 3.84 -18.49 -7.63
C ALA A 244 2.34 -18.81 -7.78
N VAL A 245 1.45 -17.87 -7.46
CA VAL A 245 0.00 -18.05 -7.64
C VAL A 245 -0.35 -18.28 -9.12
N ILE A 246 0.25 -17.52 -10.03
CA ILE A 246 0.01 -17.71 -11.48
C ILE A 246 0.48 -19.09 -11.94
N GLU A 247 1.61 -19.57 -11.42
CA GLU A 247 2.12 -20.90 -11.72
C GLU A 247 1.18 -22.00 -11.19
N LEU A 248 0.75 -21.91 -9.93
CA LEU A 248 -0.11 -22.89 -9.28
C LEU A 248 -1.50 -22.97 -9.92
N LEU A 249 -2.06 -21.84 -10.34
CA LEU A 249 -3.39 -21.78 -10.95
C LEU A 249 -3.40 -22.07 -12.45
N ARG A 250 -2.24 -22.11 -13.12
CA ARG A 250 -2.09 -22.72 -14.44
C ARG A 250 -2.12 -24.24 -14.27
N LYS A 251 -3.29 -24.79 -13.95
CA LYS A 251 -3.51 -26.24 -13.76
C LYS A 251 -2.88 -27.02 -14.91
N ASN A 252 -2.08 -28.02 -14.57
CA ASN A 252 -1.78 -29.11 -15.48
C ASN A 252 -2.98 -30.08 -15.43
N PRO A 253 -3.68 -30.37 -16.55
CA PRO A 253 -4.87 -31.22 -16.55
C PRO A 253 -4.66 -32.61 -15.94
N SER A 254 -3.41 -33.08 -15.88
CA SER A 254 -3.04 -34.38 -15.32
C SER A 254 -2.66 -34.36 -13.83
N SER A 255 -2.61 -33.19 -13.19
CA SER A 255 -2.18 -33.08 -11.78
C SER A 255 -3.29 -33.37 -10.78
N THR A 256 -2.98 -34.17 -9.76
CA THR A 256 -3.86 -34.45 -8.62
C THR A 256 -3.79 -33.31 -7.59
N ALA A 257 -4.81 -33.21 -6.72
CA ALA A 257 -4.81 -32.22 -5.63
C ALA A 257 -3.61 -32.40 -4.68
N VAL A 258 -3.17 -33.64 -4.47
CA VAL A 258 -1.99 -33.96 -3.65
C VAL A 258 -0.72 -33.40 -4.28
N GLU A 259 -0.49 -33.66 -5.58
CA GLU A 259 0.66 -33.11 -6.31
C GLU A 259 0.64 -31.57 -6.35
N ALA A 260 -0.55 -30.97 -6.52
CA ALA A 260 -0.71 -29.53 -6.46
C ALA A 260 -0.35 -28.96 -5.07
N SER A 261 -0.69 -29.67 -3.99
CA SER A 261 -0.35 -29.26 -2.62
C SER A 261 1.15 -29.36 -2.33
N GLU A 262 1.84 -30.36 -2.89
CA GLU A 262 3.28 -30.47 -2.80
C GLU A 262 3.96 -29.30 -3.51
N ARG A 263 3.49 -28.95 -4.72
CA ARG A 263 4.00 -27.79 -5.47
C ARG A 263 3.73 -26.47 -4.74
N GLU A 264 2.55 -26.30 -4.15
CA GLU A 264 2.20 -25.12 -3.34
C GLU A 264 3.17 -24.97 -2.17
N ALA A 265 3.45 -26.05 -1.43
CA ALA A 265 4.37 -26.04 -0.31
C ALA A 265 5.81 -25.68 -0.72
N ILE A 266 6.30 -26.21 -1.86
CA ILE A 266 7.62 -25.87 -2.39
C ILE A 266 7.71 -24.38 -2.73
N LEU A 267 6.77 -23.87 -3.52
CA LEU A 267 6.76 -22.47 -3.94
C LEU A 267 6.59 -21.51 -2.75
N TYR A 268 5.84 -21.92 -1.72
CA TYR A 268 5.67 -21.11 -0.51
C TYR A 268 7.03 -20.86 0.16
N LEU A 269 7.84 -21.90 0.36
CA LEU A 269 9.17 -21.73 0.94
C LEU A 269 10.14 -21.01 0.01
N GLU A 270 10.10 -21.26 -1.30
CA GLU A 270 10.91 -20.51 -2.26
C GLU A 270 10.65 -19.00 -2.18
N VAL A 271 9.38 -18.60 -2.08
CA VAL A 271 8.98 -17.19 -1.95
C VAL A 271 9.52 -16.56 -0.66
N PHE A 272 9.49 -17.25 0.48
CA PHE A 272 10.08 -16.74 1.73
C PHE A 272 11.62 -16.63 1.68
N ASN A 273 12.27 -17.38 0.80
CA ASN A 273 13.71 -17.30 0.57
C ASN A 273 14.11 -16.23 -0.46
N CYS A 274 13.14 -15.61 -1.14
CA CYS A 274 13.40 -14.45 -1.98
C CYS A 274 13.67 -13.19 -1.12
N PRO A 275 14.56 -12.28 -1.55
CA PRO A 275 14.83 -11.04 -0.82
C PRO A 275 13.70 -9.99 -0.91
N GLU A 276 12.85 -10.06 -1.95
CA GLU A 276 11.75 -9.12 -2.18
C GLU A 276 10.74 -9.11 -1.03
N PRO A 277 10.16 -10.26 -0.62
CA PRO A 277 9.04 -10.22 0.32
C PRO A 277 9.46 -9.74 1.71
N LEU A 278 10.68 -10.06 2.17
CA LEU A 278 11.21 -9.54 3.44
C LEU A 278 11.28 -8.01 3.41
N SER A 279 11.85 -7.45 2.34
CA SER A 279 11.99 -5.99 2.17
C SER A 279 10.62 -5.31 2.07
N MET A 280 9.66 -5.95 1.39
CA MET A 280 8.30 -5.47 1.26
C MET A 280 7.52 -5.52 2.59
N VAL A 281 7.62 -6.61 3.35
CA VAL A 281 6.96 -6.73 4.67
C VAL A 281 7.52 -5.69 5.64
N ARG A 282 8.85 -5.52 5.71
CA ARG A 282 9.49 -4.49 6.54
C ARG A 282 8.84 -3.13 6.32
N THR A 283 8.75 -2.69 5.07
CA THR A 283 8.30 -1.33 4.74
C THR A 283 6.78 -1.21 4.67
N LEU A 284 6.10 -2.06 3.91
CA LEU A 284 4.68 -1.92 3.59
C LEU A 284 3.73 -2.49 4.65
N HIS A 285 4.23 -3.34 5.55
CA HIS A 285 3.49 -3.85 6.69
C HIS A 285 3.93 -3.18 7.99
N TYR A 286 5.10 -3.53 8.54
CA TYR A 286 5.51 -3.09 9.87
C TYR A 286 5.76 -1.59 9.95
N ALA A 287 6.52 -1.04 9.01
CA ALA A 287 6.85 0.38 9.06
C ALA A 287 5.63 1.27 8.80
N VAL A 288 4.72 0.88 7.89
CA VAL A 288 3.43 1.57 7.72
C VAL A 288 2.57 1.46 8.99
N LYS A 289 2.49 0.29 9.63
CA LYS A 289 1.76 0.11 10.90
C LYS A 289 2.32 1.03 11.98
N LEU A 290 3.65 1.08 12.13
CA LEU A 290 4.34 1.97 13.06
C LEU A 290 4.10 3.44 12.72
N ALA A 291 4.19 3.82 11.44
CA ALA A 291 3.96 5.19 10.99
C ALA A 291 2.54 5.68 11.31
N LYS A 292 1.57 4.75 11.30
CA LYS A 292 0.17 5.00 11.69
C LYS A 292 -0.11 4.83 13.19
N SER A 293 0.86 4.40 14.00
CA SER A 293 0.65 4.14 15.42
C SER A 293 0.48 5.45 16.21
N PRO A 294 -0.56 5.57 17.04
CA PRO A 294 -0.70 6.64 18.02
C PRO A 294 0.48 6.72 19.01
N ASP A 295 1.23 5.64 19.24
CA ASP A 295 2.37 5.61 20.17
C ASP A 295 3.52 6.56 19.78
N ARG A 296 3.50 7.06 18.53
CA ARG A 296 4.40 8.11 18.06
C ARG A 296 4.11 9.47 18.68
N ILE A 297 2.92 9.66 19.27
CA ILE A 297 2.49 10.88 19.95
C ILE A 297 2.75 10.67 21.45
N LYS A 298 3.72 11.39 22.01
CA LYS A 298 4.18 11.17 23.39
C LYS A 298 3.85 12.31 24.34
N HIS A 299 3.66 13.51 23.83
CA HIS A 299 3.58 14.72 24.64
C HIS A 299 2.22 15.41 24.59
N LEU A 300 1.21 14.76 23.98
CA LEU A 300 -0.04 15.43 23.68
C LEU A 300 -1.25 14.47 23.68
N ASP A 301 -2.04 14.54 24.76
CA ASP A 301 -3.20 13.65 24.96
C ASP A 301 -4.55 14.28 24.56
N ASN A 302 -4.61 15.62 24.36
CA ASN A 302 -5.88 16.37 24.36
C ASN A 302 -6.15 17.25 23.13
N TYR A 303 -5.39 17.14 22.04
CA TYR A 303 -5.70 17.90 20.82
C TYR A 303 -6.91 17.30 20.09
N LYS A 304 -7.91 18.14 19.83
CA LYS A 304 -9.11 17.80 19.07
C LYS A 304 -9.14 18.63 17.80
N LEU A 305 -9.26 17.96 16.66
CA LEU A 305 -9.31 18.58 15.33
C LEU A 305 -10.76 18.72 14.86
N ASN A 306 -11.49 19.70 15.35
CA ASN A 306 -12.90 19.88 15.02
C ASN A 306 -13.12 20.69 13.74
N LYS A 307 -12.24 21.67 13.48
CA LYS A 307 -12.34 22.55 12.31
C LYS A 307 -10.98 22.75 11.61
N ILE A 308 -10.97 22.62 10.30
CA ILE A 308 -9.83 22.93 9.43
C ILE A 308 -10.16 24.09 8.49
N GLY A 309 -9.27 25.07 8.41
CA GLY A 309 -9.24 26.05 7.34
C GLY A 309 -8.36 25.55 6.20
N VAL A 310 -8.85 25.58 4.96
CA VAL A 310 -8.06 25.25 3.77
C VAL A 310 -7.99 26.48 2.87
N LEU A 311 -6.78 26.96 2.58
CA LEU A 311 -6.54 28.15 1.75
C LEU A 311 -6.18 27.72 0.33
N GLY A 312 -7.02 28.06 -0.64
CA GLY A 312 -6.91 27.61 -2.02
C GLY A 312 -7.84 26.42 -2.29
N ALA A 313 -8.81 26.59 -3.19
CA ALA A 313 -9.78 25.58 -3.60
C ALA A 313 -9.42 24.92 -4.93
N GLY A 314 -8.14 24.96 -5.31
CA GLY A 314 -7.59 24.19 -6.42
C GLY A 314 -7.61 22.68 -6.17
N MET A 315 -6.90 21.92 -7.01
CA MET A 315 -6.87 20.45 -6.97
C MET A 315 -6.49 19.90 -5.58
N MET A 316 -5.43 20.44 -4.97
CA MET A 316 -4.94 19.98 -3.66
C MET A 316 -5.89 20.33 -2.53
N GLY A 317 -6.26 21.61 -2.40
CA GLY A 317 -7.16 22.05 -1.33
C GLY A 317 -8.54 21.41 -1.39
N SER A 318 -9.08 21.15 -2.58
CA SER A 318 -10.33 20.40 -2.75
C SER A 318 -10.25 18.98 -2.21
N GLY A 319 -9.14 18.29 -2.45
CA GLY A 319 -8.90 16.94 -1.96
C GLY A 319 -8.64 16.90 -0.45
N ILE A 320 -7.92 17.89 0.10
CA ILE A 320 -7.73 18.05 1.55
C ILE A 320 -9.08 18.31 2.23
N ALA A 321 -9.92 19.18 1.67
CA ALA A 321 -11.25 19.45 2.18
C ALA A 321 -12.15 18.21 2.16
N TYR A 322 -12.10 17.41 1.09
CA TYR A 322 -12.82 16.14 1.00
C TYR A 322 -12.38 15.16 2.11
N GLU A 323 -11.07 14.97 2.29
CA GLU A 323 -10.53 14.06 3.31
C GLU A 323 -10.91 14.48 4.72
N ALA A 324 -10.85 15.78 5.01
CA ALA A 324 -11.26 16.34 6.29
C ALA A 324 -12.76 16.14 6.56
N ALA A 325 -13.61 16.45 5.58
CA ALA A 325 -15.05 16.24 5.69
C ALA A 325 -15.44 14.76 5.84
N ARG A 326 -14.71 13.86 5.16
CA ARG A 326 -14.85 12.40 5.28
C ARG A 326 -14.49 11.89 6.67
N ALA A 327 -13.48 12.50 7.30
CA ALA A 327 -13.10 12.24 8.69
C ALA A 327 -14.06 12.87 9.72
N GLY A 328 -15.14 13.54 9.28
CA GLY A 328 -16.13 14.15 10.15
C GLY A 328 -15.76 15.53 10.68
N ILE A 329 -14.76 16.18 10.06
CA ILE A 329 -14.22 17.49 10.49
C ILE A 329 -14.92 18.60 9.71
N GLU A 330 -15.20 19.73 10.36
CA GLU A 330 -15.73 20.92 9.69
C GLU A 330 -14.64 21.60 8.87
N VAL A 331 -14.97 22.04 7.65
CA VAL A 331 -13.99 22.63 6.73
C VAL A 331 -14.45 24.00 6.26
N ALA A 332 -13.62 25.01 6.43
CA ALA A 332 -13.73 26.28 5.73
C ALA A 332 -12.80 26.25 4.52
N LEU A 333 -13.37 26.10 3.31
CA LEU A 333 -12.62 26.05 2.05
C LEU A 333 -12.60 27.44 1.42
N LYS A 334 -11.51 28.17 1.61
CA LYS A 334 -11.37 29.56 1.17
C LYS A 334 -10.65 29.66 -0.17
N ASP A 335 -11.19 30.44 -1.09
CA ASP A 335 -10.49 30.87 -2.30
C ASP A 335 -10.61 32.40 -2.48
N VAL A 336 -10.05 32.96 -3.56
CA VAL A 336 -10.15 34.39 -3.90
C VAL A 336 -11.59 34.78 -4.21
N THR A 337 -12.39 33.86 -4.76
CA THR A 337 -13.79 34.11 -5.11
C THR A 337 -14.65 32.93 -4.71
N LEU A 338 -15.88 33.20 -4.24
CA LEU A 338 -16.83 32.15 -3.88
C LEU A 338 -17.05 31.12 -5.00
N PRO A 339 -17.18 31.49 -6.30
CA PRO A 339 -17.28 30.50 -7.38
C PRO A 339 -16.10 29.53 -7.48
N GLN A 340 -14.88 29.94 -7.14
CA GLN A 340 -13.73 29.02 -7.12
C GLN A 340 -13.80 28.07 -5.92
N ALA A 341 -14.18 28.58 -4.74
CA ALA A 341 -14.43 27.75 -3.56
C ALA A 341 -15.53 26.71 -3.80
N GLU A 342 -16.62 27.10 -4.46
CA GLU A 342 -17.72 26.19 -4.84
C GLU A 342 -17.28 25.13 -5.84
N ARG A 343 -16.42 25.48 -6.82
CA ARG A 343 -15.81 24.48 -7.71
C ARG A 343 -14.97 23.46 -6.94
N GLY A 344 -14.23 23.91 -5.93
CA GLY A 344 -13.47 23.01 -5.08
C GLY A 344 -14.36 22.07 -4.26
N LYS A 345 -15.49 22.56 -3.74
CA LYS A 345 -16.51 21.71 -3.12
C LYS A 345 -17.15 20.73 -4.10
N ALA A 346 -17.38 21.14 -5.36
CA ALA A 346 -17.96 20.27 -6.39
C ALA A 346 -17.10 19.04 -6.69
N TYR A 347 -15.76 19.14 -6.54
CA TYR A 347 -14.88 17.98 -6.62
C TYR A 347 -15.25 16.90 -5.59
N SER A 348 -15.54 17.29 -4.34
CA SER A 348 -15.99 16.36 -3.29
C SER A 348 -17.29 15.65 -3.68
N SER A 349 -18.22 16.37 -4.33
CA SER A 349 -19.46 15.76 -4.85
C SER A 349 -19.17 14.67 -5.88
N HIS A 350 -18.25 14.93 -6.81
CA HIS A 350 -17.87 13.97 -7.85
C HIS A 350 -17.21 12.70 -7.28
N VAL A 351 -16.37 12.85 -6.24
CA VAL A 351 -15.79 11.69 -5.55
C VAL A 351 -16.88 10.86 -4.86
N CYS A 352 -17.83 11.52 -4.17
CA CYS A 352 -18.98 10.84 -3.55
C CYS A 352 -19.86 10.09 -4.56
N GLU A 353 -20.08 10.64 -5.76
CA GLU A 353 -20.85 9.97 -6.81
C GLU A 353 -20.26 8.62 -7.21
N LYS A 354 -18.92 8.52 -7.29
CA LYS A 354 -18.24 7.24 -7.54
C LYS A 354 -18.44 6.25 -6.39
N SER A 355 -18.32 6.71 -5.15
CA SER A 355 -18.55 5.86 -3.97
C SER A 355 -20.00 5.36 -3.88
N LEU A 356 -20.98 6.20 -4.25
CA LEU A 356 -22.39 5.81 -4.35
C LEU A 356 -22.62 4.75 -5.43
N ALA A 357 -22.04 4.95 -6.62
CA ALA A 357 -22.13 3.99 -7.72
C ALA A 357 -21.52 2.62 -7.36
N LEU A 358 -20.50 2.61 -6.49
CA LEU A 358 -19.86 1.39 -5.97
C LEU A 358 -20.56 0.81 -4.73
N GLY A 359 -21.65 1.43 -4.24
CA GLY A 359 -22.35 0.99 -3.03
C GLY A 359 -21.58 1.20 -1.71
N ALA A 360 -20.41 1.86 -1.75
CA ALA A 360 -19.57 2.10 -0.59
C ALA A 360 -20.03 3.28 0.30
N MET A 361 -21.04 4.02 -0.15
CA MET A 361 -21.62 5.18 0.52
C MET A 361 -23.12 5.23 0.21
N ASN A 362 -23.94 5.79 1.11
CA ASN A 362 -25.36 6.07 0.89
C ASN A 362 -25.66 7.58 0.72
N PRO A 363 -26.83 7.97 0.18
CA PRO A 363 -27.15 9.38 -0.09
C PRO A 363 -27.07 10.30 1.13
N SER A 364 -27.53 9.82 2.30
CA SER A 364 -27.48 10.60 3.55
C SER A 364 -26.04 10.87 4.00
N GLN A 365 -25.14 9.88 3.87
CA GLN A 365 -23.71 10.05 4.16
C GLN A 365 -23.06 11.08 3.23
N ARG A 366 -23.41 11.09 1.94
CA ARG A 366 -22.95 12.11 0.99
C ARG A 366 -23.39 13.51 1.43
N GLU A 367 -24.66 13.69 1.74
CA GLU A 367 -25.19 15.00 2.17
C GLU A 367 -24.49 15.50 3.43
N GLN A 368 -24.32 14.64 4.44
CA GLN A 368 -23.59 14.97 5.66
C GLN A 368 -22.13 15.37 5.39
N LEU A 369 -21.43 14.64 4.50
CA LEU A 369 -20.06 14.98 4.13
C LEU A 369 -20.00 16.36 3.46
N LEU A 370 -20.86 16.61 2.47
CA LEU A 370 -20.88 17.89 1.76
C LEU A 370 -21.31 19.07 2.64
N ALA A 371 -22.15 18.82 3.66
CA ALA A 371 -22.57 19.85 4.62
C ALA A 371 -21.41 20.34 5.50
N ARG A 372 -20.38 19.51 5.74
CA ARG A 372 -19.20 19.91 6.52
C ARG A 372 -18.27 20.86 5.78
N ILE A 373 -18.38 20.95 4.45
CA ILE A 373 -17.54 21.83 3.63
C ILE A 373 -18.28 23.15 3.41
N LYS A 374 -17.80 24.21 4.04
CA LYS A 374 -18.22 25.60 3.80
C LYS A 374 -17.28 26.26 2.78
N PRO A 375 -17.67 26.38 1.50
CA PRO A 375 -16.92 27.16 0.53
C PRO A 375 -17.11 28.65 0.85
N THR A 376 -16.04 29.44 0.74
CA THR A 376 -16.08 30.86 1.10
C THR A 376 -15.00 31.67 0.38
N ASP A 377 -15.24 32.97 0.24
CA ASP A 377 -14.21 33.97 -0.10
C ASP A 377 -13.89 34.91 1.09
N GLN A 378 -14.55 34.70 2.23
CA GLN A 378 -14.37 35.50 3.45
C GLN A 378 -13.35 34.81 4.37
N VAL A 379 -12.28 35.51 4.72
CA VAL A 379 -11.25 35.00 5.63
C VAL A 379 -11.78 34.79 7.06
N ASP A 380 -12.80 35.56 7.47
CA ASP A 380 -13.45 35.43 8.79
C ASP A 380 -14.08 34.05 9.05
N ASP A 381 -14.43 33.32 7.99
CA ASP A 381 -14.95 31.96 8.10
C ASP A 381 -13.93 30.94 8.62
N LEU A 382 -12.64 31.29 8.61
CA LEU A 382 -11.56 30.49 9.19
C LEU A 382 -11.56 30.56 10.72
N ASN A 383 -12.29 31.49 11.34
CA ASN A 383 -12.22 31.74 12.78
C ASN A 383 -12.42 30.47 13.62
N GLY A 384 -11.53 30.25 14.57
CA GLY A 384 -11.57 29.10 15.48
C GLY A 384 -10.97 27.81 14.92
N SER A 385 -10.33 27.85 13.75
CA SER A 385 -9.68 26.68 13.15
C SER A 385 -8.63 26.08 14.09
N ASP A 386 -8.66 24.76 14.28
CA ASP A 386 -7.63 23.99 15.00
C ASP A 386 -6.37 23.84 14.14
N CYS A 387 -6.56 23.82 12.81
CA CYS A 387 -5.50 23.76 11.84
C CYS A 387 -5.89 24.60 10.62
N ILE A 388 -4.95 25.38 10.10
CA ILE A 388 -5.08 26.01 8.78
C ILE A 388 -4.03 25.41 7.85
N ILE A 389 -4.45 24.91 6.70
CA ILE A 389 -3.59 24.30 5.68
C ILE A 389 -3.62 25.18 4.42
N GLU A 390 -2.47 25.74 4.08
CA GLU A 390 -2.27 26.54 2.88
C GLU A 390 -1.96 25.64 1.67
N ALA A 391 -2.74 25.79 0.60
CA ALA A 391 -2.64 25.05 -0.66
C ALA A 391 -2.87 25.96 -1.89
N VAL A 392 -2.33 27.18 -1.84
CA VAL A 392 -2.27 28.15 -2.94
C VAL A 392 -1.07 27.89 -3.86
N PHE A 393 -0.93 28.69 -4.92
CA PHE A 393 0.14 28.55 -5.92
C PHE A 393 1.55 28.58 -5.29
N GLU A 394 2.49 27.93 -5.96
CA GLU A 394 3.88 27.76 -5.53
C GLU A 394 4.71 29.04 -5.72
N ASP A 395 4.29 30.11 -5.06
CA ASP A 395 4.95 31.42 -5.03
C ASP A 395 5.22 31.86 -3.60
N PHE A 396 6.46 32.27 -3.34
CA PHE A 396 6.92 32.62 -2.00
C PHE A 396 6.17 33.83 -1.43
N HIS A 397 5.96 34.86 -2.23
CA HIS A 397 5.33 36.11 -1.78
C HIS A 397 3.85 35.90 -1.47
N LEU A 398 3.14 35.21 -2.37
CA LEU A 398 1.73 34.87 -2.18
C LEU A 398 1.52 34.03 -0.92
N LYS A 399 2.32 32.98 -0.71
CA LYS A 399 2.21 32.13 0.49
C LYS A 399 2.49 32.92 1.77
N ALA A 400 3.49 33.81 1.75
CA ALA A 400 3.80 34.66 2.90
C ALA A 400 2.66 35.65 3.23
N GLU A 401 2.01 36.23 2.21
CA GLU A 401 0.85 37.10 2.38
C GLU A 401 -0.33 36.36 2.98
N VAL A 402 -0.70 35.23 2.36
CA VAL A 402 -1.82 34.38 2.78
C VAL A 402 -1.61 33.81 4.20
N THR A 403 -0.36 33.48 4.55
CA THR A 403 0.01 33.07 5.91
C THR A 403 -0.31 34.19 6.91
N LYS A 404 0.17 35.42 6.67
CA LYS A 404 -0.05 36.55 7.58
C LYS A 404 -1.52 36.89 7.77
N GLU A 405 -2.29 36.87 6.69
CA GLU A 405 -3.72 37.18 6.70
C GLU A 405 -4.52 36.17 7.54
N SER A 406 -4.14 34.89 7.51
CA SER A 406 -4.94 33.79 8.08
C SER A 406 -4.58 33.39 9.52
N LEU A 407 -3.35 33.69 9.98
CA LEU A 407 -2.89 33.35 11.33
C LEU A 407 -3.81 33.83 12.47
N PRO A 408 -4.43 35.03 12.44
CA PRO A 408 -5.32 35.50 13.51
C PRO A 408 -6.56 34.62 13.75
N TYR A 409 -6.92 33.77 12.78
CA TYR A 409 -8.12 32.93 12.82
C TYR A 409 -7.86 31.54 13.41
N LEU A 410 -6.61 31.19 13.71
CA LEU A 410 -6.27 30.01 14.48
C LEU A 410 -6.78 30.15 15.91
N ASN A 411 -7.30 29.06 16.47
CA ASN A 411 -7.55 29.03 17.91
C ASN A 411 -6.22 29.00 18.70
N GLN A 412 -6.28 29.22 20.02
CA GLN A 412 -5.08 29.30 20.86
C GLN A 412 -4.16 28.08 20.78
N ASN A 413 -4.77 26.90 20.60
CA ASN A 413 -4.08 25.61 20.49
C ASN A 413 -3.82 25.19 19.03
N GLY A 414 -4.15 26.02 18.06
CA GLY A 414 -4.07 25.69 16.66
C GLY A 414 -2.66 25.78 16.09
N PHE A 415 -2.48 25.30 14.87
CA PHE A 415 -1.23 25.41 14.14
C PHE A 415 -1.46 25.69 12.66
N PHE A 416 -0.44 26.26 12.01
CA PHE A 416 -0.45 26.55 10.58
C PHE A 416 0.40 25.52 9.84
N ALA A 417 -0.13 25.00 8.74
CA ALA A 417 0.58 24.12 7.83
C ALA A 417 0.58 24.68 6.41
N THR A 418 1.66 24.45 5.67
CA THR A 418 1.71 24.69 4.23
C THR A 418 1.87 23.37 3.46
N ASN A 419 1.13 23.23 2.36
CA ASN A 419 1.21 22.12 1.39
C ASN A 419 2.19 22.43 0.24
N THR A 420 3.16 23.32 0.45
CA THR A 420 4.23 23.56 -0.53
C THR A 420 4.98 22.26 -0.88
N THR A 421 5.50 22.18 -2.09
CA THR A 421 6.20 21.00 -2.63
C THR A 421 7.72 21.21 -2.64
N SER A 422 8.20 22.45 -2.78
CA SER A 422 9.64 22.75 -2.90
C SER A 422 10.16 23.92 -2.08
N LEU A 423 9.28 24.81 -1.57
CA LEU A 423 9.74 26.01 -0.86
C LEU A 423 10.12 25.68 0.59
N PRO A 424 11.29 26.13 1.09
CA PRO A 424 11.74 25.82 2.44
C PRO A 424 10.77 26.32 3.53
N ILE A 425 10.39 25.44 4.44
CA ILE A 425 9.47 25.72 5.55
C ILE A 425 10.05 26.78 6.47
N THR A 426 11.35 26.73 6.73
CA THR A 426 12.04 27.70 7.59
C THR A 426 11.97 29.11 7.03
N GLU A 427 12.00 29.26 5.71
CA GLU A 427 11.89 30.56 5.06
C GLU A 427 10.45 31.08 5.06
N LEU A 428 9.48 30.21 4.74
CA LEU A 428 8.04 30.55 4.81
C LEU A 428 7.59 30.91 6.24
N ALA A 429 8.12 30.23 7.25
CA ALA A 429 7.79 30.47 8.65
C ALA A 429 8.14 31.89 9.12
N LYS A 430 9.05 32.61 8.44
CA LYS A 430 9.36 34.02 8.74
C LYS A 430 8.17 34.96 8.53
N ALA A 431 7.17 34.55 7.76
CA ALA A 431 5.92 35.29 7.63
C ALA A 431 5.04 35.17 8.88
N SER A 432 5.27 34.17 9.75
CA SER A 432 4.53 33.95 10.99
C SER A 432 5.12 34.74 12.16
N ASN A 433 4.24 35.24 13.03
CA ASN A 433 4.61 35.82 14.32
C ASN A 433 4.91 34.76 15.39
N ASP A 434 4.54 33.49 15.16
CA ASP A 434 4.84 32.35 16.00
C ASP A 434 5.33 31.16 15.14
N PRO A 435 6.60 31.19 14.68
CA PRO A 435 7.16 30.16 13.80
C PRO A 435 7.20 28.77 14.46
N LYS A 436 7.03 28.66 15.78
CA LYS A 436 6.95 27.37 16.49
C LYS A 436 5.70 26.58 16.11
N LYS A 437 4.63 27.28 15.74
CA LYS A 437 3.34 26.71 15.30
C LYS A 437 3.23 26.57 13.79
N PHE A 438 4.33 26.74 13.05
CA PHE A 438 4.39 26.62 11.60
C PHE A 438 5.06 25.30 11.21
N ILE A 439 4.48 24.57 10.26
CA ILE A 439 4.99 23.27 9.79
C ILE A 439 4.66 23.05 8.30
N GLY A 440 5.37 22.16 7.62
CA GLY A 440 4.94 21.64 6.32
C GLY A 440 4.04 20.42 6.49
N MET A 441 2.96 20.35 5.71
CA MET A 441 2.15 19.13 5.52
C MET A 441 1.92 18.94 4.02
N HIS A 442 2.87 18.27 3.38
CA HIS A 442 2.88 18.04 1.95
C HIS A 442 2.07 16.77 1.61
N PHE A 443 0.87 16.99 1.07
CA PHE A 443 -0.02 15.96 0.53
C PHE A 443 0.33 15.68 -0.93
N PHE A 444 0.00 14.47 -1.40
CA PHE A 444 0.28 14.02 -2.76
C PHE A 444 -1.01 13.97 -3.58
N SER A 445 -0.95 14.40 -4.84
CA SER A 445 -2.11 14.40 -5.74
C SER A 445 -2.32 13.04 -6.42
N PRO A 446 -3.57 12.56 -6.57
CA PRO A 446 -4.81 13.08 -5.98
C PRO A 446 -4.92 12.77 -4.48
N VAL A 447 -5.27 13.78 -3.67
CA VAL A 447 -5.27 13.67 -2.20
C VAL A 447 -6.26 12.62 -1.70
N ASP A 448 -7.37 12.37 -2.39
CA ASP A 448 -8.38 11.35 -2.03
C ASP A 448 -7.89 9.89 -2.19
N ARG A 449 -6.75 9.69 -2.87
CA ARG A 449 -6.21 8.35 -3.19
C ARG A 449 -4.81 8.12 -2.65
N MET A 450 -3.98 9.15 -2.65
CA MET A 450 -2.61 9.02 -2.20
C MET A 450 -2.58 8.87 -0.67
N PRO A 451 -1.94 7.82 -0.12
CA PRO A 451 -1.99 7.54 1.30
C PRO A 451 -0.96 8.33 2.10
N LEU A 452 0.14 8.79 1.47
CA LEU A 452 1.25 9.46 2.15
C LEU A 452 0.93 10.94 2.44
N VAL A 453 1.45 11.43 3.56
CA VAL A 453 1.69 12.86 3.79
C VAL A 453 3.11 13.03 4.34
N GLU A 454 3.87 13.96 3.79
CA GLU A 454 5.21 14.31 4.26
C GLU A 454 5.09 15.50 5.22
N ILE A 455 5.45 15.29 6.49
CA ILE A 455 5.41 16.33 7.52
C ILE A 455 6.81 16.92 7.68
N ILE A 456 6.96 18.20 7.39
CA ILE A 456 8.26 18.87 7.31
C ILE A 456 8.44 19.83 8.49
N CYS A 457 9.46 19.56 9.30
CA CYS A 457 9.82 20.42 10.43
C CYS A 457 10.77 21.53 9.98
N GLY A 458 10.34 22.78 10.10
CA GLY A 458 11.24 23.92 10.01
C GLY A 458 12.14 24.02 11.24
N LYS A 459 13.20 24.82 11.16
CA LYS A 459 14.19 24.95 12.27
C LYS A 459 13.60 25.35 13.62
N GLN A 460 12.45 26.02 13.63
CA GLN A 460 11.80 26.51 14.85
C GLN A 460 10.52 25.74 15.21
N THR A 461 10.07 24.80 14.37
CA THR A 461 8.87 24.02 14.62
C THR A 461 9.00 23.26 15.94
N GLU A 462 8.06 23.45 16.86
CA GLU A 462 8.10 22.76 18.16
C GLU A 462 7.53 21.33 18.07
N GLN A 463 7.98 20.46 18.98
CA GLN A 463 7.54 19.07 19.05
C GLN A 463 6.00 18.93 19.16
N LYS A 464 5.34 19.82 19.90
CA LYS A 464 3.88 19.82 20.02
C LYS A 464 3.17 20.10 18.69
N THR A 465 3.74 20.93 17.83
CA THR A 465 3.20 21.21 16.49
C THR A 465 3.34 19.99 15.58
N LEU A 466 4.49 19.31 15.63
CA LEU A 466 4.71 18.05 14.93
C LEU A 466 3.68 17.00 15.37
N GLU A 467 3.45 16.81 16.66
CA GLU A 467 2.46 15.85 17.17
C GLU A 467 1.03 16.21 16.74
N LYS A 468 0.65 17.49 16.71
CA LYS A 468 -0.65 17.92 16.16
C LYS A 468 -0.77 17.61 14.67
N ALA A 469 0.29 17.83 13.89
CA ALA A 469 0.31 17.49 12.47
C ALA A 469 0.20 15.97 12.25
N LEU A 470 0.86 15.16 13.08
CA LEU A 470 0.72 13.70 13.07
C LEU A 470 -0.72 13.29 13.39
N ILE A 471 -1.32 13.83 14.45
CA ILE A 471 -2.73 13.57 14.79
C ILE A 471 -3.64 13.95 13.61
N THR A 472 -3.43 15.12 13.01
CA THR A 472 -4.18 15.56 11.82
C THR A 472 -4.04 14.55 10.68
N ALA A 473 -2.82 14.15 10.32
CA ALA A 473 -2.58 13.16 9.27
C ALA A 473 -3.29 11.83 9.52
N LEU A 474 -3.19 11.29 10.74
CA LEU A 474 -3.83 10.03 11.12
C LEU A 474 -5.35 10.14 11.09
N ARG A 475 -5.91 11.28 11.54
CA ARG A 475 -7.37 11.53 11.50
C ARG A 475 -7.90 11.61 10.08
N LEU A 476 -7.09 12.10 9.15
CA LEU A 476 -7.36 12.11 7.70
C LEU A 476 -7.06 10.76 7.01
N ASN A 477 -6.78 9.70 7.78
CA ASN A 477 -6.39 8.37 7.31
C ASN A 477 -5.17 8.38 6.37
N LYS A 478 -4.22 9.30 6.59
CA LYS A 478 -2.93 9.36 5.90
C LYS A 478 -1.84 8.64 6.69
N ILE A 479 -0.77 8.30 5.99
CA ILE A 479 0.45 7.70 6.52
C ILE A 479 1.49 8.81 6.59
N PRO A 480 1.84 9.31 7.78
CA PRO A 480 2.81 10.39 7.90
C PRO A 480 4.25 9.88 7.96
N ILE A 481 5.12 10.48 7.15
CA ILE A 481 6.57 10.46 7.35
C ILE A 481 7.03 11.82 7.88
N VAL A 482 8.09 11.85 8.69
CA VAL A 482 8.60 13.08 9.28
C VAL A 482 9.97 13.38 8.71
N VAL A 483 10.15 14.57 8.17
CA VAL A 483 11.39 15.03 7.57
C VAL A 483 11.76 16.42 8.10
N GLN A 484 13.04 16.77 8.03
CA GLN A 484 13.49 18.12 8.32
C GLN A 484 13.46 18.97 7.05
N ASP A 485 13.36 20.29 7.24
CA ASP A 485 13.37 21.24 6.16
C ASP A 485 14.70 21.21 5.38
N GLY A 486 14.59 21.22 4.06
CA GLY A 486 15.68 21.14 3.10
C GLY A 486 15.16 21.39 1.68
N PRO A 487 16.04 21.66 0.69
CA PRO A 487 15.61 21.94 -0.67
C PRO A 487 14.81 20.77 -1.26
N GLY A 488 13.52 21.00 -1.57
CA GLY A 488 12.64 19.93 -2.08
C GLY A 488 12.30 18.82 -1.07
N PHE A 489 12.56 19.06 0.22
CA PHE A 489 12.35 18.09 1.31
C PHE A 489 13.03 16.75 1.03
N PHE A 490 12.34 15.64 1.27
CA PHE A 490 12.82 14.33 0.85
C PHE A 490 12.18 13.91 -0.48
N THR A 491 10.84 13.84 -0.53
CA THR A 491 10.15 13.17 -1.65
C THR A 491 10.32 13.91 -2.97
N SER A 492 10.07 15.22 -3.00
CA SER A 492 10.20 16.03 -4.22
C SER A 492 11.64 16.06 -4.71
N ARG A 493 12.60 16.16 -3.80
CA ARG A 493 14.03 16.20 -4.11
C ARG A 493 14.49 14.96 -4.87
N ILE A 494 14.22 13.76 -4.35
CA ILE A 494 14.61 12.52 -5.04
C ILE A 494 13.82 12.33 -6.34
N PHE A 495 12.58 12.81 -6.38
CA PHE A 495 11.74 12.73 -7.56
C PHE A 495 12.25 13.61 -8.70
N PHE A 496 12.70 14.83 -8.42
CA PHE A 496 13.30 15.69 -9.43
C PHE A 496 14.56 15.09 -10.05
N ASN A 497 15.35 14.32 -9.27
CA ASN A 497 16.47 13.56 -9.80
C ASN A 497 16.05 12.43 -10.75
N TYR A 498 14.93 11.76 -10.50
CA TYR A 498 14.34 10.80 -11.45
C TYR A 498 13.93 11.46 -12.77
N LEU A 499 13.31 12.64 -12.71
CA LEU A 499 12.91 13.39 -13.91
C LEU A 499 14.14 13.91 -14.67
N LEU A 500 15.12 14.45 -13.95
CA LEU A 500 16.38 14.93 -14.51
C LEU A 500 17.13 13.79 -15.23
N GLU A 501 17.18 12.61 -14.64
CA GLU A 501 17.85 11.46 -15.24
C GLU A 501 17.11 10.95 -16.48
N GLY A 502 15.77 10.94 -16.46
CA GLY A 502 14.94 10.66 -17.63
C GLY A 502 15.23 11.61 -18.79
N ILE A 503 15.29 12.92 -18.53
CA ILE A 503 15.65 13.94 -19.53
C ILE A 503 17.10 13.73 -19.99
N THR A 504 18.02 13.46 -19.07
CA THR A 504 19.44 13.26 -19.37
C THR A 504 19.64 12.08 -20.34
N MET A 505 18.97 10.96 -20.12
CA MET A 505 18.98 9.81 -21.04
C MET A 505 18.43 10.16 -22.42
N VAL A 506 17.34 10.94 -22.48
CA VAL A 506 16.77 11.41 -23.76
C VAL A 506 17.77 12.32 -24.50
N LEU A 507 18.44 13.23 -23.79
CA LEU A 507 19.48 14.09 -24.37
C LEU A 507 20.74 13.34 -24.82
N GLU A 508 21.01 12.16 -24.24
CA GLU A 508 22.05 11.24 -24.73
C GLU A 508 21.65 10.49 -26.01
N GLY A 509 20.41 10.66 -26.47
CA GLY A 509 19.88 10.00 -27.66
C GLY A 509 19.25 8.63 -27.39
N ILE A 510 19.03 8.26 -26.12
CA ILE A 510 18.30 7.04 -25.77
C ILE A 510 16.82 7.24 -26.14
N SER A 511 16.22 6.22 -26.76
CA SER A 511 14.81 6.25 -27.14
C SER A 511 13.91 6.58 -25.94
N PRO A 512 13.08 7.64 -26.01
CA PRO A 512 12.13 7.97 -24.94
C PRO A 512 11.17 6.82 -24.63
N THR A 513 10.80 6.02 -25.65
CA THR A 513 10.00 4.80 -25.47
C THR A 513 10.70 3.79 -24.59
N LEU A 514 11.99 3.57 -24.84
CA LEU A 514 12.77 2.63 -24.05
C LEU A 514 12.94 3.12 -22.61
N VAL A 515 13.15 4.42 -22.38
CA VAL A 515 13.21 5.00 -21.03
C VAL A 515 11.92 4.73 -20.25
N GLU A 516 10.76 4.95 -20.87
CA GLU A 516 9.45 4.72 -20.25
C GLU A 516 9.17 3.24 -19.99
N GLU A 517 9.43 2.38 -20.97
CA GLU A 517 9.24 0.93 -20.84
C GLU A 517 10.14 0.34 -19.75
N GLU A 518 11.41 0.76 -19.70
CA GLU A 518 12.35 0.28 -18.70
C GLU A 518 12.12 0.88 -17.32
N ALA A 519 11.61 2.12 -17.20
CA ALA A 519 11.12 2.64 -15.93
C ALA A 519 10.01 1.75 -15.37
N MET A 520 9.04 1.39 -16.22
CA MET A 520 7.96 0.48 -15.83
C MET A 520 8.52 -0.91 -15.52
N ALA A 521 9.40 -1.47 -16.34
CA ALA A 521 10.02 -2.78 -16.07
C ALA A 521 10.87 -2.79 -14.79
N ALA A 522 11.47 -1.65 -14.41
CA ALA A 522 12.17 -1.47 -13.14
C ALA A 522 11.25 -1.38 -11.92
N GLY A 523 9.92 -1.33 -12.11
CA GLY A 523 8.94 -1.33 -11.03
C GLY A 523 8.33 0.03 -10.69
N PHE A 524 8.66 1.10 -11.42
CA PHE A 524 8.03 2.40 -11.21
C PHE A 524 6.55 2.40 -11.62
N ALA A 525 5.74 3.22 -10.96
CA ALA A 525 4.31 3.34 -11.28
C ALA A 525 4.07 4.01 -12.64
N VAL A 526 4.89 5.01 -12.98
CA VAL A 526 4.81 5.81 -14.21
C VAL A 526 6.24 6.19 -14.63
N GLY A 527 6.54 6.17 -15.93
CA GLY A 527 7.85 6.59 -16.44
C GLY A 527 8.08 8.11 -16.31
N PRO A 528 9.34 8.56 -16.37
CA PRO A 528 9.73 9.92 -15.98
C PRO A 528 9.18 11.00 -16.92
N LEU A 529 9.02 10.72 -18.21
CA LEU A 529 8.53 11.68 -19.20
C LEU A 529 7.02 11.83 -19.12
N ALA A 530 6.31 10.72 -18.88
CA ALA A 530 4.86 10.74 -18.66
C ALA A 530 4.50 11.51 -17.38
N VAL A 531 5.33 11.39 -16.33
CA VAL A 531 5.20 12.20 -15.12
C VAL A 531 5.39 13.69 -15.43
N LEU A 532 6.47 14.06 -16.15
CA LEU A 532 6.76 15.45 -16.52
C LEU A 532 5.56 16.10 -17.23
N ASP A 533 4.94 15.39 -18.15
CA ASP A 533 3.75 15.88 -18.85
C ASP A 533 2.51 16.00 -17.94
N GLU A 534 2.35 15.12 -16.94
CA GLU A 534 1.22 15.16 -16.01
C GLU A 534 1.31 16.38 -15.07
N ILE A 535 2.51 16.68 -14.55
CA ILE A 535 2.74 17.81 -13.63
C ILE A 535 2.86 19.17 -14.35
N SER A 536 3.18 19.18 -15.65
CA SER A 536 3.56 20.32 -16.50
C SER A 536 5.08 20.60 -16.54
N LEU A 537 5.58 20.86 -17.75
CA LEU A 537 6.97 21.27 -17.96
C LEU A 537 7.23 22.68 -17.42
N GLU A 538 6.22 23.56 -17.46
CA GLU A 538 6.31 24.93 -16.93
C GLU A 538 6.54 24.92 -15.41
N LEU A 539 5.90 23.98 -14.70
CA LEU A 539 6.10 23.82 -13.26
C LEU A 539 7.55 23.44 -12.94
N MET A 540 8.15 22.53 -13.73
CA MET A 540 9.56 22.18 -13.55
C MET A 540 10.50 23.34 -13.83
N LEU A 541 10.24 24.15 -14.85
CA LEU A 541 11.01 25.37 -15.10
C LEU A 541 10.90 26.36 -13.94
N HIS A 542 9.68 26.55 -13.42
CA HIS A 542 9.43 27.42 -12.27
C HIS A 542 10.17 26.94 -11.02
N VAL A 543 10.17 25.64 -10.75
CA VAL A 543 10.95 25.05 -9.64
C VAL A 543 12.45 25.34 -9.83
N TYR A 544 12.98 25.19 -11.05
CA TYR A 544 14.38 25.51 -11.33
C TYR A 544 14.70 27.01 -11.18
N ASP A 545 13.80 27.90 -11.57
CA ASP A 545 13.96 29.36 -11.42
C ASP A 545 14.00 29.79 -9.94
N GLN A 546 13.42 28.99 -9.04
CA GLN A 546 13.43 29.22 -7.59
C GLN A 546 14.68 28.68 -6.88
N LEU A 547 15.49 27.85 -7.55
CA LEU A 547 16.73 27.34 -6.95
C LEU A 547 17.80 28.45 -6.88
N PRO A 548 18.62 28.49 -5.81
CA PRO A 548 19.66 29.51 -5.67
C PRO A 548 20.73 29.42 -6.77
N GLY A 549 20.86 28.25 -7.42
CA GLY A 549 21.71 28.03 -8.57
C GLY A 549 21.46 26.66 -9.20
N LEU A 550 21.70 26.56 -10.51
CA LEU A 550 21.58 25.32 -11.27
C LEU A 550 22.96 24.72 -11.58
N HIS A 551 23.09 23.42 -11.35
CA HIS A 551 24.22 22.62 -11.81
C HIS A 551 24.21 22.45 -13.34
N ALA A 552 25.28 21.94 -13.95
CA ALA A 552 25.38 21.83 -15.40
C ALA A 552 24.33 20.86 -15.97
N SER A 553 24.06 19.73 -15.30
CA SER A 553 22.98 18.80 -15.69
C SER A 553 21.61 19.47 -15.69
N GLN A 554 21.28 20.20 -14.62
CA GLN A 554 20.03 20.94 -14.50
C GLN A 554 19.91 22.04 -15.56
N LYS A 555 20.99 22.78 -15.87
CA LYS A 555 20.98 23.79 -16.95
C LYS A 555 20.68 23.20 -18.31
N ARG A 556 21.23 22.00 -18.61
CA ARG A 556 20.93 21.27 -19.86
C ARG A 556 19.44 20.91 -19.92
N ALA A 557 18.92 20.31 -18.84
CA ALA A 557 17.50 19.94 -18.75
C ALA A 557 16.59 21.17 -18.87
N TYR A 558 16.88 22.25 -18.13
CA TYR A 558 16.15 23.52 -18.19
C TYR A 558 16.08 24.06 -19.62
N THR A 559 17.23 24.15 -20.31
CA THR A 559 17.30 24.68 -21.68
C THR A 559 16.45 23.86 -22.64
N TYR A 560 16.49 22.53 -22.48
CA TYR A 560 15.69 21.62 -23.29
C TYR A 560 14.19 21.76 -23.03
N LEU A 561 13.77 21.75 -21.76
CA LEU A 561 12.38 21.93 -21.36
C LEU A 561 11.83 23.28 -21.81
N LYS A 562 12.62 24.35 -21.68
CA LYS A 562 12.25 25.69 -22.17
C LYS A 562 12.00 25.68 -23.67
N GLY A 563 12.89 25.07 -24.46
CA GLY A 563 12.68 24.94 -25.90
C GLY A 563 11.43 24.13 -26.29
N MET A 564 10.98 23.19 -25.45
CA MET A 564 9.71 22.48 -25.64
C MET A 564 8.50 23.37 -25.30
N VAL A 565 8.57 24.10 -24.19
CA VAL A 565 7.52 25.05 -23.77
C VAL A 565 7.34 26.15 -24.82
N ASP A 566 8.41 26.67 -25.38
CA ASP A 566 8.40 27.67 -26.48
C ASP A 566 7.74 27.12 -27.77
N GLN A 567 7.65 25.80 -27.91
CA GLN A 567 6.92 25.10 -28.98
C GLN A 567 5.49 24.71 -28.58
N GLU A 568 4.95 25.31 -27.52
CA GLU A 568 3.61 25.03 -26.95
C GLU A 568 3.43 23.58 -26.44
N ARG A 569 4.53 22.86 -26.20
CA ARG A 569 4.52 21.50 -25.65
C ARG A 569 4.64 21.52 -24.12
N LYS A 570 3.62 22.06 -23.44
CA LYS A 570 3.62 22.34 -21.99
C LYS A 570 3.28 21.12 -21.12
N GLY A 571 2.73 20.06 -21.69
CA GLY A 571 2.36 18.81 -21.03
C GLY A 571 0.97 18.32 -21.40
N LYS A 572 0.41 17.42 -20.59
CA LYS A 572 -0.87 16.75 -20.88
C LYS A 572 -2.05 17.72 -20.96
N LYS A 573 -2.08 18.76 -20.13
CA LYS A 573 -3.17 19.76 -20.11
C LYS A 573 -3.23 20.61 -21.38
N SER A 574 -2.10 20.83 -22.04
CA SER A 574 -2.04 21.53 -23.34
C SER A 574 -2.19 20.59 -24.54
N GLY A 575 -2.39 19.29 -24.30
CA GLY A 575 -2.50 18.27 -25.35
C GLY A 575 -1.15 17.82 -25.94
N ALA A 576 -0.03 18.39 -25.52
CA ALA A 576 1.29 18.09 -26.06
C ALA A 576 2.42 18.37 -25.05
N GLY A 577 3.37 17.44 -24.95
CA GLY A 577 4.57 17.47 -24.11
C GLY A 577 5.64 16.52 -24.67
N PHE A 578 6.22 15.65 -23.85
CA PHE A 578 6.94 14.46 -24.32
C PHE A 578 6.05 13.46 -25.07
N TYR A 579 4.75 13.55 -24.86
CA TYR A 579 3.72 12.84 -25.62
C TYR A 579 2.84 13.81 -26.42
N ASP A 580 2.26 13.32 -27.50
CA ASP A 580 1.07 13.88 -28.11
C ASP A 580 -0.16 13.20 -27.51
N TYR A 581 -1.15 13.99 -27.08
CA TYR A 581 -2.36 13.50 -26.42
C TYR A 581 -3.58 13.77 -27.29
N ASP A 582 -4.18 12.70 -27.79
CA ASP A 582 -5.43 12.76 -28.54
C ASP A 582 -6.63 12.71 -27.58
N VAL A 583 -7.42 13.79 -27.58
CA VAL A 583 -8.59 13.95 -26.69
C VAL A 583 -9.73 13.02 -27.08
N GLU A 584 -9.91 12.73 -28.37
CA GLU A 584 -11.01 11.90 -28.88
C GLU A 584 -10.71 10.42 -28.66
N THR A 585 -9.51 9.98 -29.04
CA THR A 585 -9.13 8.56 -28.97
C THR A 585 -8.55 8.16 -27.60
N LYS A 586 -8.25 9.13 -26.72
CA LYS A 586 -7.49 8.97 -25.47
C LYS A 586 -6.13 8.31 -25.66
N LYS A 587 -5.64 8.25 -26.91
CA LYS A 587 -4.35 7.67 -27.24
C LYS A 587 -3.26 8.69 -26.91
N LYS A 588 -2.17 8.20 -26.32
CA LYS A 588 -0.93 8.96 -26.17
C LYS A 588 0.16 8.34 -27.01
N THR A 589 0.94 9.16 -27.70
CA THR A 589 2.09 8.70 -28.50
C THR A 589 3.32 9.52 -28.14
N ILE A 590 4.46 8.85 -27.99
CA ILE A 590 5.72 9.53 -27.68
C ILE A 590 6.11 10.42 -28.85
N TRP A 591 6.40 11.68 -28.55
CA TRP A 591 6.82 12.67 -29.52
C TRP A 591 8.27 12.41 -29.96
N LYS A 592 8.48 12.37 -31.28
CA LYS A 592 9.81 12.22 -31.86
C LYS A 592 10.42 13.61 -32.05
N ASN A 593 11.21 14.06 -31.08
CA ASN A 593 11.87 15.35 -31.16
C ASN A 593 12.99 15.33 -32.24
N PRO A 594 12.91 16.14 -33.31
CA PRO A 594 13.90 16.14 -34.38
C PRO A 594 15.27 16.71 -33.97
N VAL A 595 15.34 17.43 -32.85
CA VAL A 595 16.60 18.04 -32.35
C VAL A 595 17.51 17.00 -31.68
N ILE A 596 16.95 15.90 -31.21
CA ILE A 596 17.71 14.84 -30.53
C ILE A 596 18.16 13.81 -31.57
N ALA A 597 19.48 13.74 -31.79
CA ALA A 597 20.07 12.67 -32.56
C ALA A 597 19.98 11.35 -31.78
N SER A 598 19.60 10.26 -32.46
CA SER A 598 19.64 8.92 -31.88
C SER A 598 21.06 8.57 -31.42
N ALA A 599 21.18 7.94 -30.25
CA ALA A 599 22.45 7.44 -29.74
C ALA A 599 23.10 6.51 -30.77
N LYS A 600 24.43 6.62 -30.93
CA LYS A 600 25.22 5.74 -31.81
C LYS A 600 25.44 4.35 -31.21
N GLU A 601 25.33 4.22 -29.89
CA GLU A 601 25.53 2.99 -29.14
C GLU A 601 24.22 2.49 -28.53
N ASN A 602 24.00 1.17 -28.60
CA ASN A 602 22.83 0.53 -27.99
C ASN A 602 23.06 0.40 -26.47
N VAL A 603 22.43 1.27 -25.69
CA VAL A 603 22.39 1.13 -24.23
C VAL A 603 21.51 -0.07 -23.87
N THR A 604 22.00 -0.94 -22.97
CA THR A 604 21.23 -2.11 -22.55
C THR A 604 20.07 -1.71 -21.63
N PRO A 605 18.90 -2.39 -21.72
CA PRO A 605 17.77 -2.19 -20.81
C PRO A 605 18.14 -2.15 -19.33
N SER A 606 19.02 -3.05 -18.89
CA SER A 606 19.49 -3.13 -17.50
C SER A 606 20.17 -1.84 -17.01
N ILE A 607 20.96 -1.17 -17.87
CA ILE A 607 21.62 0.08 -17.52
C ILE A 607 20.59 1.19 -17.27
N ILE A 608 19.55 1.28 -18.10
CA ILE A 608 18.47 2.28 -17.94
C ILE A 608 17.76 2.06 -16.60
N ARG A 609 17.40 0.82 -16.28
CA ARG A 609 16.77 0.46 -15.00
C ARG A 609 17.64 0.85 -13.80
N LYS A 610 18.93 0.53 -13.85
CA LYS A 610 19.89 0.90 -12.78
C LYS A 610 20.02 2.40 -12.63
N ARG A 611 20.15 3.15 -13.73
CA ARG A 611 20.24 4.62 -13.68
C ARG A 611 19.03 5.24 -12.97
N LEU A 612 17.82 4.80 -13.30
CA LEU A 612 16.59 5.32 -12.69
C LEU A 612 16.44 4.94 -11.21
N LEU A 613 16.77 3.69 -10.85
CA LEU A 613 16.69 3.25 -9.46
C LEU A 613 17.77 3.90 -8.59
N HIS A 614 19.01 3.92 -9.06
CA HIS A 614 20.16 4.36 -8.29
C HIS A 614 20.20 5.87 -8.07
N VAL A 615 19.77 6.68 -9.05
CA VAL A 615 19.83 8.14 -8.90
C VAL A 615 18.98 8.62 -7.72
N MET A 616 17.79 8.02 -7.53
CA MET A 616 16.92 8.33 -6.40
C MET A 616 17.49 7.78 -5.09
N ALA A 617 18.03 6.56 -5.10
CA ALA A 617 18.59 5.93 -3.92
C ALA A 617 19.84 6.67 -3.41
N LEU A 618 20.70 7.14 -4.33
CA LEU A 618 21.89 7.91 -4.01
C LEU A 618 21.52 9.24 -3.34
N ASP A 619 20.55 9.96 -3.90
CA ASP A 619 20.11 11.22 -3.30
C ASP A 619 19.29 11.02 -2.01
N SER A 620 18.63 9.88 -1.85
CA SER A 620 18.02 9.48 -0.57
C SER A 620 19.06 9.34 0.52
N TYR A 621 20.22 8.76 0.22
CA TYR A 621 21.35 8.76 1.16
C TYR A 621 21.86 10.17 1.45
N ARG A 622 21.91 11.08 0.47
CA ARG A 622 22.27 12.49 0.72
C ARG A 622 21.29 13.14 1.71
N CYS A 623 19.99 12.90 1.53
CA CYS A 623 18.97 13.37 2.48
C CYS A 623 19.20 12.84 3.91
N LEU A 624 19.63 11.59 4.05
CA LEU A 624 19.97 11.00 5.34
C LEU A 624 21.25 11.59 5.94
N ALA A 625 22.29 11.78 5.13
CA ALA A 625 23.56 12.36 5.56
C ALA A 625 23.46 13.85 5.93
N GLU A 626 22.57 14.58 5.26
CA GLU A 626 22.29 16.00 5.52
C GLU A 626 21.30 16.21 6.68
N GLY A 627 20.69 15.15 7.20
CA GLY A 627 19.71 15.21 8.30
C GLY A 627 18.30 15.63 7.86
N VAL A 628 18.00 15.63 6.57
CA VAL A 628 16.62 15.78 6.05
C VAL A 628 15.78 14.57 6.46
N LEU A 629 16.35 13.37 6.32
CA LEU A 629 15.81 12.16 6.91
C LEU A 629 16.52 11.86 8.23
N ASN A 630 15.76 11.46 9.24
CA ASN A 630 16.31 10.96 10.50
C ASN A 630 16.62 9.46 10.45
N GLN A 631 15.83 8.70 9.68
CA GLN A 631 15.92 7.25 9.61
C GLN A 631 15.64 6.76 8.18
N PRO A 632 16.30 5.65 7.75
CA PRO A 632 16.10 5.08 6.41
C PRO A 632 14.64 4.72 6.10
N ILE A 633 13.90 4.25 7.11
CA ILE A 633 12.56 3.68 6.90
C ILE A 633 11.53 4.73 6.49
N ASP A 634 11.65 5.98 6.95
CA ASP A 634 10.80 7.08 6.47
C ASP A 634 11.09 7.37 4.99
N GLY A 635 12.34 7.23 4.58
CA GLY A 635 12.75 7.35 3.17
C GLY A 635 12.18 6.24 2.29
N ASP A 636 12.17 5.01 2.79
CA ASP A 636 11.59 3.86 2.09
C ASP A 636 10.06 3.95 1.94
N ILE A 637 9.35 4.36 3.01
CA ILE A 637 7.91 4.63 2.95
C ILE A 637 7.63 5.76 1.96
N GLY A 638 8.37 6.87 2.09
CA GLY A 638 8.19 8.07 1.27
C GLY A 638 8.42 7.80 -0.22
N SER A 639 9.46 7.03 -0.56
CA SER A 639 9.79 6.73 -1.94
C SER A 639 8.71 5.85 -2.60
N ILE A 640 8.23 4.81 -1.91
CA ILE A 640 7.21 3.92 -2.47
C ILE A 640 5.84 4.60 -2.54
N LEU A 641 5.37 5.15 -1.42
CA LEU A 641 3.98 5.62 -1.29
C LEU A 641 3.77 7.06 -1.81
N GLY A 642 4.84 7.87 -1.88
CA GLY A 642 4.78 9.25 -2.35
C GLY A 642 5.03 9.35 -3.85
N VAL A 643 6.13 8.76 -4.31
CA VAL A 643 6.66 8.98 -5.67
C VAL A 643 6.68 7.72 -6.54
N GLY A 644 6.13 6.61 -6.04
CA GLY A 644 5.92 5.39 -6.85
C GLY A 644 7.20 4.63 -7.18
N TYR A 645 8.19 4.65 -6.26
CA TYR A 645 9.39 3.84 -6.36
C TYR A 645 9.08 2.34 -6.38
N ALA A 646 10.02 1.55 -6.88
CA ALA A 646 9.90 0.12 -7.08
C ALA A 646 9.66 -0.65 -5.77
N SER A 647 8.40 -0.95 -5.44
CA SER A 647 8.00 -1.48 -4.13
C SER A 647 8.62 -2.83 -3.78
N TYR A 648 8.91 -3.69 -4.77
CA TYR A 648 9.57 -4.99 -4.56
C TYR A 648 10.98 -4.88 -3.96
N THR A 649 11.60 -3.69 -4.02
CA THR A 649 12.90 -3.41 -3.38
C THR A 649 12.78 -3.12 -1.88
N GLY A 650 11.55 -2.90 -1.37
CA GLY A 650 11.30 -2.38 -0.04
C GLY A 650 11.60 -0.90 0.13
N GLY A 651 12.03 -0.19 -0.92
CA GLY A 651 12.30 1.24 -0.91
C GLY A 651 13.72 1.55 -1.38
N VAL A 652 14.12 2.81 -1.24
CA VAL A 652 15.41 3.32 -1.73
C VAL A 652 16.60 2.74 -0.97
N PHE A 653 16.50 2.58 0.34
CA PHE A 653 17.54 1.96 1.16
C PHE A 653 17.48 0.43 1.10
N GLY A 654 16.27 -0.15 1.01
CA GLY A 654 16.10 -1.57 0.70
C GLY A 654 16.75 -1.95 -0.63
N HIS A 655 16.61 -1.11 -1.67
CA HIS A 655 17.29 -1.27 -2.95
C HIS A 655 18.82 -1.25 -2.84
N ILE A 656 19.39 -0.33 -2.05
CA ILE A 656 20.84 -0.28 -1.82
C ILE A 656 21.32 -1.58 -1.16
N ASP A 657 20.64 -2.04 -0.11
CA ASP A 657 21.02 -3.26 0.62
C ASP A 657 20.93 -4.50 -0.26
N ARG A 658 19.90 -4.59 -1.11
CA ARG A 658 19.75 -5.68 -2.09
C ARG A 658 20.83 -5.67 -3.17
N THR A 659 21.29 -4.49 -3.57
CA THR A 659 22.42 -4.34 -4.51
C THR A 659 23.76 -4.63 -3.83
N THR A 660 23.82 -4.51 -2.50
CA THR A 660 25.03 -4.32 -1.68
C THR A 660 25.66 -2.95 -1.91
N LEU A 661 26.08 -2.31 -0.82
CA LEU A 661 26.63 -0.97 -0.89
C LEU A 661 27.91 -0.84 -1.74
N PRO A 662 28.89 -1.79 -1.71
CA PRO A 662 30.05 -1.73 -2.59
C PRO A 662 29.70 -1.76 -4.09
N THR A 663 28.80 -2.67 -4.48
CA THR A 663 28.34 -2.77 -5.88
C THR A 663 27.54 -1.53 -6.28
N PHE A 664 26.68 -1.04 -5.39
CA PHE A 664 25.91 0.18 -5.62
C PHE A 664 26.81 1.39 -5.89
N ILE A 665 27.89 1.55 -5.12
CA ILE A 665 28.88 2.61 -5.34
C ILE A 665 29.58 2.45 -6.69
N ALA A 666 30.08 1.26 -7.01
CA ALA A 666 30.76 1.00 -8.29
C ALA A 666 29.85 1.34 -9.49
N GLU A 667 28.58 0.94 -9.41
CA GLU A 667 27.60 1.26 -10.46
C GLU A 667 27.28 2.76 -10.52
N CYS A 668 27.24 3.47 -9.39
CA CYS A 668 27.09 4.92 -9.39
C CYS A 668 28.33 5.64 -9.97
N GLU A 669 29.54 5.11 -9.74
CA GLU A 669 30.78 5.63 -10.31
C GLU A 669 30.75 5.58 -11.85
N ASP A 670 30.25 4.49 -12.42
CA ASP A 670 30.06 4.35 -13.88
C ASP A 670 29.13 5.43 -14.47
N PHE A 671 28.24 6.00 -13.64
CA PHE A 671 27.29 7.03 -14.05
C PHE A 671 27.73 8.46 -13.72
N GLN A 672 28.87 8.68 -13.05
CA GLN A 672 29.32 10.02 -12.64
C GLN A 672 29.44 11.00 -13.81
N ALA A 673 29.87 10.53 -14.98
CA ALA A 673 30.00 11.36 -16.18
C ALA A 673 28.66 11.90 -16.70
N LYS A 674 27.51 11.40 -16.21
CA LYS A 674 26.17 11.80 -16.66
C LYS A 674 25.67 13.09 -16.02
N GLY A 675 26.24 13.48 -14.88
CA GLY A 675 25.97 14.77 -14.25
C GLY A 675 26.07 14.73 -12.73
N GLU A 676 25.94 15.91 -12.12
CA GLU A 676 26.10 16.16 -10.68
C GLU A 676 25.11 15.38 -9.81
N GLN A 677 23.97 14.94 -10.37
CA GLN A 677 23.04 14.05 -9.67
C GLN A 677 23.68 12.71 -9.27
N TRP A 678 24.83 12.35 -9.85
CA TRP A 678 25.63 11.15 -9.55
C TRP A 678 26.79 11.39 -8.59
N ASP A 679 26.92 12.58 -7.98
CA ASP A 679 27.99 12.89 -7.03
C ASP A 679 27.90 12.05 -5.76
N ILE A 680 28.89 11.20 -5.50
CA ILE A 680 28.87 10.25 -4.40
C ILE A 680 29.49 10.89 -3.15
N PRO A 681 28.74 11.03 -2.03
CA PRO A 681 29.31 11.56 -0.79
C PRO A 681 30.43 10.68 -0.26
N GLU A 682 31.51 11.28 0.26
CA GLU A 682 32.62 10.53 0.85
C GLU A 682 32.16 9.65 2.03
N SER A 683 31.20 10.14 2.82
CA SER A 683 30.58 9.36 3.90
C SER A 683 29.96 8.05 3.41
N LEU A 684 29.39 8.02 2.20
CA LEU A 684 28.83 6.79 1.61
C LEU A 684 29.95 5.82 1.20
N ARG A 685 31.05 6.35 0.65
CA ARG A 685 32.22 5.56 0.28
C ARG A 685 32.86 4.89 1.50
N GLU A 686 32.93 5.61 2.61
CA GLU A 686 33.41 5.06 3.88
C GLU A 686 32.51 3.95 4.45
N LEU A 687 31.19 4.08 4.31
CA LEU A 687 30.26 3.01 4.65
C LEU A 687 30.41 1.79 3.74
N ALA A 688 30.64 2.03 2.44
CA ALA A 688 30.86 0.96 1.46
C ALA A 688 32.12 0.13 1.78
N LYS A 689 33.22 0.78 2.21
CA LYS A 689 34.45 0.10 2.67
C LYS A 689 34.20 -0.86 3.85
N LYS A 690 33.16 -0.60 4.65
CA LYS A 690 32.75 -1.43 5.79
C LYS A 690 31.66 -2.45 5.44
N ASN A 691 31.26 -2.53 4.16
CA ASN A 691 30.12 -3.33 3.70
C ASN A 691 28.86 -3.09 4.55
N PHE A 692 28.61 -1.82 4.90
CA PHE A 692 27.47 -1.44 5.72
C PHE A 692 26.15 -1.78 5.02
N LYS A 693 25.18 -2.26 5.80
CA LYS A 693 23.79 -2.45 5.38
C LYS A 693 22.90 -1.52 6.21
N PHE A 694 21.92 -0.89 5.59
CA PHE A 694 20.94 -0.06 6.29
C PHE A 694 20.01 -0.88 7.19
N TYR A 695 19.79 -2.15 6.85
CA TYR A 695 18.94 -3.06 7.61
C TYR A 695 19.62 -4.39 7.93
N SER A 696 19.28 -4.92 9.10
CA SER A 696 19.45 -6.32 9.47
C SER A 696 18.05 -6.92 9.57
N ASP A 697 17.63 -7.61 8.51
CA ASP A 697 16.25 -8.09 8.33
C ASP A 697 15.21 -6.97 8.45
N PHE A 698 14.47 -6.93 9.57
CA PHE A 698 13.44 -5.93 9.86
C PHE A 698 13.97 -4.69 10.59
N ASP A 699 15.15 -4.78 11.21
CA ASP A 699 15.70 -3.74 12.07
C ASP A 699 16.62 -2.79 11.30
N SER A 700 16.62 -1.51 11.63
CA SER A 700 17.55 -0.54 11.05
C SER A 700 18.90 -0.57 11.77
N ASN A 701 19.98 -0.61 10.99
CA ASN A 701 21.35 -0.43 11.48
C ASN A 701 21.77 1.04 11.55
N TRP A 702 20.94 1.96 11.05
CA TRP A 702 21.18 3.39 11.12
C TRP A 702 20.80 3.91 12.51
N ARG A 703 21.68 4.72 13.11
CA ARG A 703 21.54 5.24 14.47
C ARG A 703 21.47 6.75 14.49
#